data_AF-A0A2K8U9H2-F1
#
_entry.id   AF-A0A2K8U9H2-F1
#
_cell.length_a   1.000
_cell.length_b   1.000
_cell.length_c   1.000
_cell.angle_alpha   90.00
_cell.angle_beta   90.00
_cell.angle_gamma   90.00
#
_symmetry.space_group_name_H-M   'P 1'
#
loop_
_entity.id
_entity.type
_entity.pdbx_description
1 polymer ?
#
loop_
_entity_poly.entity_id
_entity_poly.type
_entity_poly.pdbx_seq_one_letter_code
_entity_poly.pdbx_strand_id
1 'polypeptide(L)'
;MQCRNYRHLSPWCTLTIPRLPGPHRMPSPDTDRPIRLLHLSDIHFRAGQAWDSDPVLRALVRFIGEEVQGGLSPDLVVITGDLAFAGKADEYQLARTWLLDRLWPALSPAAPRALPRDALLLVPGNHDVDRGEVDDVASMVQEGLLTKADQNRIAAVLSHPGQRAALTKRHVPFLAFYGDWLGEAPPLPWWQRSISINGQRLHIAGLDSAWIACGDHDRGNLLLGSYQLSQTVLHPDADGADWRLALLHHPWDYLAEFDCAEARQSIHLHRDLVLRGHLHAGEAAFIRPPDPARACLELAAGCVYDGSRHPNAFQWIELWPDPKRVRVQLRAWVKGAWQIDRNQPGCEDGGAEFLLAPPDSGTAAGAALPPPVDPRKYLADLWTETAHLAIRGLVTGGAKAHRFPIADLYIELQATGAATGPDRERQDPHLSARADHPLRAALVNPRLVIVGDPGCGKTTFLRWVAHCLAADRLGRDPGAAAQRLGLAPGPTGVRLPLLVPIVDWLDFMERAKARHQGPPLAECADWLPEYLGSRAEHANQGLTADAFRRLLTDGEALILLDGLDEAPDRLQRQQAATLIEHLALAYPDCPLVVTSRPAALQDTPVLTGFAQTTIEALDPGAIDGFLGRWSRALFADHPERAQAHHAELTAALASRPEIRRLARNTVMLTALAVVHWNDKRLPEQRAELYESIIRWLSEARERRPGREKPQRCRQLLADLALAMQTEARGRQVQVSRHWAAERLAHRFGLADDAEARERADAFLAEEEIDSGLIVRRGHQLKFWHLTFQEYLAAQALGGRGDAERTTLLLSPGVTEVPALYRPEWRETVLLLGGVLWLQGQDRVDDLVAAVLQSLGETPTRAEQARAAGLLGALVRDLAPFSYRPADPRYGQCLNAAVAVFDPAQAGAIPLADRIAAADALAQAGDPRLGWTQPGRWVALPGGRFAMGAQRQDQAVPGYDPEADDHEAPVHSVTLADFRISRFPVTVAEFAGFLDDEDSADPRWWQAGGADQPPEPNDWESQQAYPSRPVVNLSWYQAMAFCAWLTGKLARPQGAEGTLWLPPGLAVRLPTEAEWEYAARGESGRRYPWGDAPPDAQRANYGETKVGHETPVGIFPGDCTPDGVLDLAGNVLEWCLDVYRKEFYAECQGQGTAVDPCATGDGGSSRVLRGGAFDVRAGVLRSSFRNWFESWGRVQGVGFRCVLAAPRQP
;
A
#
# COMPACT_ATOMS: atom_id res chain seq x y z
N MET A 1 -35.11 -1.41 -40.46
CA MET A 1 -35.41 -2.20 -39.25
C MET A 1 -34.16 -2.17 -38.40
N GLN A 2 -34.04 -1.54 -37.23
CA GLN A 2 -34.96 -1.41 -36.10
C GLN A 2 -34.98 0.05 -35.59
N CYS A 3 -36.12 0.72 -35.73
CA CYS A 3 -36.50 1.86 -34.89
C CYS A 3 -37.34 1.33 -33.74
N ARG A 4 -36.72 0.69 -32.74
CA ARG A 4 -37.38 0.28 -31.49
C ARG A 4 -36.32 0.23 -30.39
N ASN A 5 -36.27 1.27 -29.56
CA ASN A 5 -35.96 1.26 -28.11
C ASN A 5 -35.52 2.67 -27.65
N TYR A 6 -36.42 3.66 -27.75
CA TYR A 6 -36.33 4.89 -26.97
C TYR A 6 -37.30 4.79 -25.78
N ARG A 7 -37.01 3.87 -24.85
CA ARG A 7 -37.68 3.75 -23.54
C ARG A 7 -36.74 3.10 -22.53
N HIS A 8 -35.63 3.74 -22.22
CA HIS A 8 -34.92 3.56 -20.95
C HIS A 8 -34.36 4.92 -20.55
N LEU A 9 -35.11 5.62 -19.69
CA LEU A 9 -34.69 6.87 -19.07
C LEU A 9 -33.61 6.54 -18.03
N SER A 10 -32.44 7.18 -18.13
CA SER A 10 -31.46 7.25 -17.06
C SER A 10 -32.03 8.10 -15.90
N PRO A 11 -31.61 7.87 -14.63
CA PRO A 11 -32.20 8.55 -13.48
C PRO A 11 -31.64 9.96 -13.21
N TRP A 12 -31.01 10.64 -14.19
CA TRP A 12 -30.29 11.90 -13.96
C TRP A 12 -30.97 13.15 -14.55
N CYS A 13 -32.28 13.10 -14.81
CA CYS A 13 -33.03 14.23 -15.37
C CYS A 13 -34.14 14.72 -14.42
N THR A 14 -33.80 15.64 -13.52
CA THR A 14 -34.74 16.52 -12.82
C THR A 14 -34.05 17.83 -12.45
N LEU A 15 -33.71 18.64 -13.46
CA LEU A 15 -33.34 20.04 -13.24
C LEU A 15 -34.63 20.86 -13.10
N THR A 16 -34.93 21.32 -11.87
CA THR A 16 -35.95 22.35 -11.65
C THR A 16 -35.24 23.70 -11.70
N ILE A 17 -35.40 24.43 -12.81
CA ILE A 17 -34.83 25.78 -12.94
C ILE A 17 -35.72 26.77 -12.17
N PRO A 18 -35.17 27.58 -11.24
CA PRO A 18 -35.94 28.67 -10.65
C PRO A 18 -36.19 29.73 -11.74
N ARG A 19 -37.47 29.95 -12.09
CA ARG A 19 -37.88 31.14 -12.84
C ARG A 19 -37.65 32.38 -11.96
N LEU A 20 -36.81 33.30 -12.39
CA LEU A 20 -36.70 34.61 -11.77
C LEU A 20 -37.98 35.44 -12.05
N PRO A 21 -38.52 36.16 -11.05
CA PRO A 21 -39.61 37.10 -11.25
C PRO A 21 -39.12 38.36 -12.00
N GLY A 22 -40.02 38.98 -12.77
CA GLY A 22 -39.77 40.10 -13.68
C GLY A 22 -39.28 41.42 -13.05
N PRO A 23 -39.30 42.52 -13.82
CA PRO A 23 -38.10 43.28 -14.18
C PRO A 23 -37.83 44.46 -13.24
N HIS A 24 -36.56 44.67 -12.82
CA HIS A 24 -36.13 45.95 -12.27
C HIS A 24 -34.64 46.27 -12.48
N ARG A 25 -34.36 47.10 -13.48
CA ARG A 25 -33.66 48.42 -13.44
C ARG A 25 -33.17 48.73 -14.86
N MET A 26 -33.40 49.95 -15.33
CA MET A 26 -32.92 50.44 -16.64
C MET A 26 -31.41 50.78 -16.53
N PRO A 27 -30.50 50.15 -17.30
CA PRO A 27 -29.08 50.50 -17.36
C PRO A 27 -28.76 51.45 -18.52
N SER A 28 -27.54 51.99 -18.54
CA SER A 28 -27.10 53.05 -19.46
C SER A 28 -26.76 52.54 -20.89
N PRO A 29 -26.85 53.39 -21.93
CA PRO A 29 -26.99 52.94 -23.32
C PRO A 29 -25.77 52.26 -23.97
N ASP A 30 -24.55 52.34 -23.41
CA ASP A 30 -23.32 51.85 -24.05
C ASP A 30 -22.76 50.53 -23.47
N THR A 31 -23.27 50.03 -22.33
CA THR A 31 -22.79 48.80 -21.65
C THR A 31 -23.75 47.61 -21.75
N ASP A 32 -24.84 47.73 -22.49
CA ASP A 32 -25.99 46.80 -22.47
C ASP A 32 -25.97 45.70 -23.56
N ARG A 33 -24.90 45.61 -24.37
CA ARG A 33 -24.78 44.58 -25.44
C ARG A 33 -23.85 43.43 -24.98
N PRO A 34 -24.31 42.17 -24.98
CA PRO A 34 -23.46 41.04 -24.62
C PRO A 34 -22.38 40.79 -25.68
N ILE A 35 -21.28 40.18 -25.27
CA ILE A 35 -20.33 39.59 -26.22
C ILE A 35 -20.89 38.25 -26.68
N ARG A 36 -21.01 38.05 -27.99
CA ARG A 36 -21.58 36.84 -28.57
C ARG A 36 -20.52 35.95 -29.19
N LEU A 37 -20.52 34.67 -28.80
CA LEU A 37 -19.64 33.66 -29.35
C LEU A 37 -20.48 32.64 -30.11
N LEU A 38 -20.06 32.30 -31.32
CA LEU A 38 -20.53 31.12 -32.04
C LEU A 38 -19.54 29.99 -31.79
N HIS A 39 -19.97 28.88 -31.19
CA HIS A 39 -19.10 27.74 -30.84
C HIS A 39 -19.40 26.51 -31.71
N LEU A 40 -18.42 26.10 -32.50
CA LEU A 40 -18.44 24.94 -33.40
C LEU A 40 -17.29 23.98 -33.05
N SER A 41 -17.41 22.70 -33.44
CA SER A 41 -16.36 21.69 -33.28
C SER A 41 -16.56 20.54 -34.27
N ASP A 42 -15.52 19.73 -34.49
CA ASP A 42 -15.55 18.46 -35.24
C ASP A 42 -16.24 18.62 -36.61
N ILE A 43 -15.57 19.32 -37.53
CA ILE A 43 -16.07 19.65 -38.89
C ILE A 43 -15.60 18.63 -39.94
N HIS A 44 -14.38 18.08 -39.78
CA HIS A 44 -13.82 17.00 -40.61
C HIS A 44 -13.81 17.24 -42.13
N PHE A 45 -13.16 18.31 -42.60
CA PHE A 45 -12.90 18.47 -44.04
C PHE A 45 -12.00 17.34 -44.56
N ARG A 46 -12.43 16.70 -45.66
CA ARG A 46 -11.72 15.58 -46.30
C ARG A 46 -11.23 15.95 -47.68
N ALA A 47 -9.99 15.59 -47.97
CA ALA A 47 -9.39 15.76 -49.29
C ALA A 47 -10.26 15.10 -50.37
N GLY A 48 -10.51 15.82 -51.48
CA GLY A 48 -11.27 15.30 -52.63
C GLY A 48 -12.78 15.19 -52.45
N GLN A 49 -13.34 15.58 -51.28
CA GLN A 49 -14.78 15.67 -51.06
C GLN A 49 -15.23 17.13 -51.09
N ALA A 50 -16.22 17.46 -51.92
CA ALA A 50 -16.78 18.81 -51.92
C ALA A 50 -17.55 19.03 -50.61
N TRP A 51 -17.25 20.09 -49.87
CA TRP A 51 -17.89 20.35 -48.56
C TRP A 51 -19.42 20.44 -48.67
N ASP A 52 -19.94 20.90 -49.81
CA ASP A 52 -21.37 21.04 -50.03
C ASP A 52 -22.05 19.68 -50.29
N SER A 53 -21.31 18.60 -50.56
CA SER A 53 -21.86 17.25 -50.61
C SER A 53 -22.39 16.77 -49.25
N ASP A 54 -21.90 17.35 -48.15
CA ASP A 54 -22.39 17.08 -46.80
C ASP A 54 -23.71 17.85 -46.53
N PRO A 55 -24.83 17.16 -46.28
CA PRO A 55 -26.12 17.81 -46.03
C PRO A 55 -26.17 18.59 -44.70
N VAL A 56 -25.40 18.19 -43.69
CA VAL A 56 -25.33 18.85 -42.38
C VAL A 56 -24.60 20.19 -42.51
N LEU A 57 -23.42 20.20 -43.15
CA LEU A 57 -22.64 21.42 -43.39
C LEU A 57 -23.34 22.40 -44.33
N ARG A 58 -23.96 21.89 -45.39
CA ARG A 58 -24.71 22.73 -46.35
C ARG A 58 -25.85 23.47 -45.69
N ALA A 59 -26.60 22.78 -44.82
CA ALA A 59 -27.72 23.38 -44.11
C ALA A 59 -27.28 24.29 -42.95
N LEU A 60 -26.12 24.01 -42.33
CA LEU A 60 -25.58 24.79 -41.21
C LEU A 60 -25.38 26.26 -41.58
N VAL A 61 -24.67 26.53 -42.69
CA VAL A 61 -24.38 27.92 -43.13
C VAL A 61 -25.66 28.70 -43.39
N ARG A 62 -26.65 28.06 -44.02
CA ARG A 62 -27.95 28.68 -44.28
C ARG A 62 -28.68 28.99 -42.97
N PHE A 63 -28.74 28.02 -42.07
CA PHE A 63 -29.43 28.15 -40.78
C PHE A 63 -28.82 29.26 -39.94
N ILE A 64 -27.50 29.28 -39.78
CA ILE A 64 -26.78 30.35 -39.08
C ILE A 64 -27.02 31.70 -39.75
N GLY A 65 -27.01 31.77 -41.09
CA GLY A 65 -27.30 33.02 -41.82
C GLY A 65 -28.71 33.56 -41.54
N GLU A 66 -29.71 32.68 -41.43
CA GLU A 66 -31.08 33.05 -41.04
C GLU A 66 -31.11 33.58 -39.59
N GLU A 67 -30.37 32.97 -38.66
CA GLU A 67 -30.26 33.43 -37.25
C GLU A 67 -29.53 34.78 -37.12
N VAL A 68 -28.49 35.00 -37.91
CA VAL A 68 -27.75 36.27 -37.95
C VAL A 68 -28.62 37.39 -38.50
N GLN A 69 -29.42 37.13 -39.55
CA GLN A 69 -30.45 38.07 -40.04
C GLN A 69 -31.52 38.34 -38.99
N GLY A 70 -31.81 37.37 -38.12
CA GLY A 70 -32.68 37.49 -36.95
C GLY A 70 -32.07 38.24 -35.75
N GLY A 71 -30.80 38.67 -35.83
CA GLY A 71 -30.13 39.50 -34.82
C GLY A 71 -29.09 38.78 -33.95
N LEU A 72 -28.83 37.49 -34.16
CA LEU A 72 -27.76 36.72 -33.48
C LEU A 72 -26.43 36.84 -34.25
N SER A 73 -25.87 38.04 -34.35
CA SER A 73 -24.55 38.24 -34.96
C SER A 73 -23.41 37.95 -33.95
N PRO A 74 -22.39 37.15 -34.29
CA PRO A 74 -21.26 36.88 -33.39
C PRO A 74 -20.31 38.07 -33.31
N ASP A 75 -19.66 38.21 -32.15
CA ASP A 75 -18.45 39.03 -31.97
C ASP A 75 -17.19 38.15 -32.08
N LEU A 76 -17.27 36.86 -31.75
CA LEU A 76 -16.21 35.86 -31.87
C LEU A 76 -16.75 34.54 -32.44
N VAL A 77 -15.92 33.82 -33.18
CA VAL A 77 -16.21 32.47 -33.68
C VAL A 77 -15.16 31.53 -33.09
N VAL A 78 -15.61 30.52 -32.35
CA VAL A 78 -14.76 29.54 -31.68
C VAL A 78 -14.91 28.20 -32.38
N ILE A 79 -13.79 27.61 -32.80
CA ILE A 79 -13.73 26.25 -33.31
C ILE A 79 -12.77 25.44 -32.40
N THR A 80 -13.31 24.51 -31.63
CA THR A 80 -12.53 23.70 -30.67
C THR A 80 -12.05 22.39 -31.28
N GLY A 81 -11.26 22.47 -32.35
CA GLY A 81 -10.59 21.32 -32.96
C GLY A 81 -11.38 20.53 -34.00
N ASP A 82 -10.66 19.62 -34.64
CA ASP A 82 -11.08 18.72 -35.71
C ASP A 82 -11.68 19.46 -36.92
N LEU A 83 -10.97 20.50 -37.36
CA LEU A 83 -11.32 21.21 -38.59
C LEU A 83 -11.03 20.33 -39.82
N ALA A 84 -9.85 19.72 -39.85
CA ALA A 84 -9.45 18.73 -40.86
C ALA A 84 -9.80 17.30 -40.41
N PHE A 85 -9.77 16.34 -41.34
CA PHE A 85 -9.98 14.93 -41.03
C PHE A 85 -8.66 14.17 -40.77
N ALA A 86 -7.55 14.61 -41.36
CA ALA A 86 -6.24 13.97 -41.25
C ALA A 86 -5.09 14.99 -41.20
N GLY A 87 -5.37 16.25 -40.86
CA GLY A 87 -4.39 17.31 -40.71
C GLY A 87 -3.67 17.69 -42.01
N LYS A 88 -4.26 17.45 -43.19
CA LYS A 88 -3.59 17.67 -44.48
C LYS A 88 -3.83 19.07 -45.04
N ALA A 89 -2.85 19.58 -45.79
CA ALA A 89 -2.88 20.95 -46.32
C ALA A 89 -4.05 21.21 -47.30
N ASP A 90 -4.45 20.20 -48.07
CA ASP A 90 -5.60 20.27 -48.98
C ASP A 90 -6.94 20.27 -48.25
N GLU A 91 -7.05 19.59 -47.11
CA GLU A 91 -8.20 19.66 -46.20
C GLU A 91 -8.35 21.07 -45.62
N TYR A 92 -7.25 21.70 -45.20
CA TYR A 92 -7.28 23.09 -44.75
C TYR A 92 -7.56 24.09 -45.87
N GLN A 93 -7.15 23.81 -47.11
CA GLN A 93 -7.54 24.62 -48.26
C GLN A 93 -9.06 24.59 -48.49
N LEU A 94 -9.67 23.42 -48.33
CA LEU A 94 -11.13 23.26 -48.38
C LEU A 94 -11.81 24.01 -47.24
N ALA A 95 -11.30 23.87 -46.01
CA ALA A 95 -11.79 24.59 -44.83
C ALA A 95 -11.72 26.10 -45.03
N ARG A 96 -10.61 26.62 -45.54
CA ARG A 96 -10.41 28.04 -45.87
C ARG A 96 -11.42 28.54 -46.88
N THR A 97 -11.66 27.77 -47.92
CA THR A 97 -12.62 28.12 -48.98
C THR A 97 -14.04 28.18 -48.42
N TRP A 98 -14.43 27.18 -47.63
CA TRP A 98 -15.74 27.18 -46.97
C TRP A 98 -15.91 28.35 -45.99
N LEU A 99 -14.89 28.64 -45.17
CA LEU A 99 -14.90 29.78 -44.26
C LEU A 99 -15.06 31.09 -45.03
N LEU A 100 -14.17 31.40 -45.99
CA LEU A 100 -14.17 32.68 -46.70
C LEU A 100 -15.39 32.90 -47.58
N ASP A 101 -15.80 31.86 -48.32
CA ASP A 101 -16.78 32.05 -49.39
C ASP A 101 -18.21 31.82 -48.90
N ARG A 102 -18.40 31.17 -47.74
CA ARG A 102 -19.73 30.72 -47.28
C ARG A 102 -20.03 31.11 -45.84
N LEU A 103 -19.25 30.63 -44.86
CA LEU A 103 -19.58 30.88 -43.46
C LEU A 103 -19.35 32.36 -43.09
N TRP A 104 -18.17 32.93 -43.36
CA TRP A 104 -17.83 34.31 -42.99
C TRP A 104 -18.78 35.37 -43.58
N PRO A 105 -19.19 35.26 -44.87
CA PRO A 105 -20.20 36.14 -45.44
C PRO A 105 -21.58 35.98 -44.77
N ALA A 106 -21.99 34.76 -44.42
CA ALA A 106 -23.25 34.51 -43.71
C ALA A 106 -23.25 35.10 -42.28
N LEU A 107 -22.09 35.14 -41.63
CA LEU A 107 -21.90 35.78 -40.32
C LEU A 107 -21.83 37.32 -40.39
N SER A 108 -21.62 37.89 -41.59
CA SER A 108 -21.34 39.32 -41.80
C SER A 108 -22.32 40.01 -42.77
N PRO A 109 -23.65 40.04 -42.52
CA PRO A 109 -24.57 40.74 -43.41
C PRO A 109 -24.26 42.26 -43.43
N ALA A 110 -24.31 42.84 -44.64
CA ALA A 110 -23.71 44.13 -45.02
C ALA A 110 -23.75 45.27 -43.99
N ALA A 111 -22.61 45.97 -43.87
CA ALA A 111 -22.30 47.27 -43.25
C ALA A 111 -23.20 47.79 -42.09
N PRO A 112 -22.60 48.20 -40.95
CA PRO A 112 -21.26 48.80 -40.89
C PRO A 112 -20.15 47.95 -40.28
N ARG A 113 -20.38 46.69 -39.88
CA ARG A 113 -19.33 45.85 -39.26
C ARG A 113 -19.27 44.45 -39.89
N ALA A 114 -18.39 44.27 -40.87
CA ALA A 114 -17.96 42.92 -41.25
C ALA A 114 -17.14 42.30 -40.11
N LEU A 115 -17.30 40.98 -39.88
CA LEU A 115 -16.56 40.28 -38.83
C LEU A 115 -15.06 40.21 -39.22
N PRO A 116 -14.13 40.74 -38.40
CA PRO A 116 -12.71 40.74 -38.74
C PRO A 116 -12.15 39.32 -38.62
N ARG A 117 -11.13 38.98 -39.43
CA ARG A 117 -10.60 37.60 -39.48
C ARG A 117 -10.06 37.12 -38.13
N ASP A 118 -9.50 38.03 -37.36
CA ASP A 118 -8.97 37.77 -36.04
C ASP A 118 -10.06 37.54 -34.98
N ALA A 119 -11.35 37.58 -35.34
CA ALA A 119 -12.44 37.08 -34.50
C ALA A 119 -12.54 35.54 -34.47
N LEU A 120 -11.80 34.83 -35.34
CA LEU A 120 -11.69 33.36 -35.30
C LEU A 120 -10.73 32.94 -34.18
N LEU A 121 -11.21 32.11 -33.26
CA LEU A 121 -10.43 31.46 -32.21
C LEU A 121 -10.40 29.96 -32.49
N LEU A 122 -9.23 29.42 -32.80
CA LEU A 122 -9.04 28.03 -33.22
C LEU A 122 -7.98 27.32 -32.37
N VAL A 123 -8.31 26.11 -31.91
CA VAL A 123 -7.37 25.17 -31.28
C VAL A 123 -7.42 23.83 -32.02
N PRO A 124 -6.33 23.04 -32.07
CA PRO A 124 -6.31 21.77 -32.80
C PRO A 124 -6.97 20.63 -32.03
N GLY A 125 -7.57 19.69 -32.77
CA GLY A 125 -7.97 18.36 -32.30
C GLY A 125 -7.05 17.26 -32.81
N ASN A 126 -7.30 16.00 -32.46
CA ASN A 126 -6.43 14.89 -32.89
C ASN A 126 -6.58 14.52 -34.38
N HIS A 127 -7.60 15.01 -35.08
CA HIS A 127 -7.71 14.96 -36.54
C HIS A 127 -7.04 16.15 -37.25
N ASP A 128 -6.59 17.17 -36.51
CA ASP A 128 -5.78 18.28 -37.04
C ASP A 128 -4.26 18.00 -37.05
N VAL A 129 -3.86 16.78 -36.66
CA VAL A 129 -2.48 16.33 -36.60
C VAL A 129 -2.14 15.53 -37.85
N ASP A 130 -1.12 15.96 -38.62
CA ASP A 130 -0.58 15.14 -39.71
C ASP A 130 0.28 14.00 -39.13
N ARG A 131 -0.35 12.84 -39.01
CA ARG A 131 0.25 11.60 -38.51
C ARG A 131 1.45 11.16 -39.39
N GLY A 132 1.38 11.36 -40.71
CA GLY A 132 2.42 10.90 -41.66
C GLY A 132 3.80 11.57 -41.55
N GLU A 133 3.95 12.67 -40.81
CA GLU A 133 5.22 13.42 -40.76
C GLU A 133 6.21 12.95 -39.68
N VAL A 134 5.75 12.35 -38.56
CA VAL A 134 6.60 11.99 -37.38
C VAL A 134 5.95 10.95 -36.40
N ASP A 135 5.23 9.93 -36.84
CA ASP A 135 4.45 9.06 -35.92
C ASP A 135 5.24 8.18 -34.94
N ASP A 136 6.30 7.49 -35.38
CA ASP A 136 7.03 6.53 -34.53
C ASP A 136 7.72 7.23 -33.34
N VAL A 137 8.28 8.43 -33.59
CA VAL A 137 8.96 9.21 -32.56
C VAL A 137 7.96 9.77 -31.55
N ALA A 138 6.79 10.22 -32.00
CA ALA A 138 5.75 10.71 -31.11
C ALA A 138 5.21 9.58 -30.21
N SER A 139 5.03 8.38 -30.77
CA SER A 139 4.59 7.19 -30.03
C SER A 139 5.61 6.78 -28.95
N MET A 140 6.91 6.75 -29.28
CA MET A 140 7.97 6.45 -28.31
C MET A 140 8.06 7.50 -27.18
N VAL A 141 7.89 8.79 -27.51
CA VAL A 141 7.90 9.86 -26.51
C VAL A 141 6.64 9.80 -25.63
N GLN A 142 5.47 9.52 -26.21
CA GLN A 142 4.22 9.33 -25.48
C GLN A 142 4.34 8.19 -24.45
N GLU A 143 4.79 7.01 -24.88
CA GLU A 143 4.98 5.85 -24.00
C GLU A 143 5.98 6.17 -22.86
N GLY A 144 7.09 6.82 -23.20
CA GLY A 144 8.11 7.24 -22.24
C GLY A 144 7.63 8.25 -21.21
N LEU A 145 6.77 9.20 -21.59
CA LEU A 145 6.19 10.19 -20.68
C LEU A 145 5.07 9.57 -19.83
N LEU A 146 4.21 8.72 -20.41
CA LEU A 146 3.13 8.03 -19.70
C LEU A 146 3.65 7.04 -18.65
N THR A 147 4.68 6.26 -18.97
CA THR A 147 5.25 5.25 -18.05
C THR A 147 5.83 5.88 -16.79
N LYS A 148 6.34 7.11 -16.88
CA LYS A 148 7.01 7.80 -15.79
C LYS A 148 6.09 8.69 -14.97
N ALA A 149 4.93 9.08 -15.51
CA ALA A 149 3.92 9.90 -14.84
C ALA A 149 4.50 11.15 -14.11
N ASP A 150 5.34 11.92 -14.81
CA ASP A 150 6.13 13.00 -14.21
C ASP A 150 5.95 14.33 -14.97
N GLN A 151 5.30 15.30 -14.33
CA GLN A 151 5.02 16.64 -14.87
C GLN A 151 6.28 17.43 -15.23
N ASN A 152 7.37 17.26 -14.47
CA ASN A 152 8.62 17.97 -14.73
C ASN A 152 9.26 17.51 -16.05
N ARG A 153 9.04 16.24 -16.43
CA ARG A 153 9.51 15.72 -17.72
C ARG A 153 8.70 16.25 -18.89
N ILE A 154 7.37 16.36 -18.73
CA ILE A 154 6.53 16.98 -19.76
C ILE A 154 6.98 18.43 -19.98
N ALA A 155 7.19 19.18 -18.89
CA ALA A 155 7.71 20.53 -18.96
C ALA A 155 9.12 20.62 -19.56
N ALA A 156 10.02 19.66 -19.26
CA ALA A 156 11.35 19.60 -19.87
C ALA A 156 11.29 19.36 -21.39
N VAL A 157 10.43 18.46 -21.85
CA VAL A 157 10.24 18.17 -23.29
C VAL A 157 9.66 19.38 -24.02
N LEU A 158 8.61 20.00 -23.47
CA LEU A 158 7.95 21.16 -24.08
C LEU A 158 8.79 22.43 -23.99
N SER A 159 9.66 22.59 -22.99
CA SER A 159 10.57 23.74 -22.88
C SER A 159 11.77 23.66 -23.84
N HIS A 160 12.19 22.45 -24.24
CA HIS A 160 13.34 22.25 -25.12
C HIS A 160 12.99 22.55 -26.60
N PRO A 161 13.56 23.59 -27.25
CA PRO A 161 13.12 24.05 -28.57
C PRO A 161 13.19 22.98 -29.68
N GLY A 162 14.25 22.17 -29.70
CA GLY A 162 14.42 21.12 -30.71
C GLY A 162 13.48 19.93 -30.54
N GLN A 163 13.10 19.58 -29.30
CA GLN A 163 12.20 18.45 -29.03
C GLN A 163 10.75 18.90 -29.29
N ARG A 164 10.40 20.10 -28.82
CA ARG A 164 9.12 20.75 -29.15
C ARG A 164 8.92 20.86 -30.65
N ALA A 165 9.90 21.39 -31.40
CA ALA A 165 9.79 21.53 -32.86
C ALA A 165 9.59 20.20 -33.59
N ALA A 166 10.22 19.11 -33.11
CA ALA A 166 10.02 17.78 -33.68
C ALA A 166 8.59 17.26 -33.47
N LEU A 167 8.02 17.46 -32.29
CA LEU A 167 6.67 17.01 -31.94
C LEU A 167 5.57 17.86 -32.60
N THR A 168 5.77 19.18 -32.68
CA THR A 168 4.82 20.11 -33.31
C THR A 168 4.93 20.15 -34.83
N LYS A 169 5.91 19.46 -35.46
CA LYS A 169 6.03 19.36 -36.92
C LYS A 169 4.73 18.84 -37.57
N ARG A 170 4.00 17.98 -36.87
CA ARG A 170 2.71 17.41 -37.31
C ARG A 170 1.57 18.44 -37.35
N HIS A 171 1.73 19.59 -36.69
CA HIS A 171 0.79 20.72 -36.73
C HIS A 171 1.12 21.73 -37.83
N VAL A 172 2.15 21.50 -38.66
CA VAL A 172 2.57 22.47 -39.69
C VAL A 172 1.43 22.87 -40.63
N PRO A 173 0.61 21.94 -41.18
CA PRO A 173 -0.51 22.33 -42.04
C PRO A 173 -1.56 23.17 -41.31
N PHE A 174 -1.89 22.83 -40.06
CA PHE A 174 -2.79 23.59 -39.20
C PHE A 174 -2.27 25.01 -38.92
N LEU A 175 -1.00 25.13 -38.51
CA LEU A 175 -0.36 26.42 -38.20
C LEU A 175 -0.22 27.30 -39.43
N ALA A 176 0.09 26.71 -40.59
CA ALA A 176 0.14 27.44 -41.86
C ALA A 176 -1.24 28.01 -42.23
N PHE A 177 -2.30 27.20 -42.12
CA PHE A 177 -3.66 27.65 -42.36
C PHE A 177 -4.09 28.77 -41.42
N TYR A 178 -3.89 28.60 -40.11
CA TYR A 178 -4.33 29.60 -39.13
C TYR A 178 -3.48 30.88 -39.22
N GLY A 179 -2.19 30.74 -39.51
CA GLY A 179 -1.30 31.87 -39.79
C GLY A 179 -1.71 32.67 -41.03
N ASP A 180 -1.99 32.00 -42.14
CA ASP A 180 -2.50 32.62 -43.37
C ASP A 180 -3.86 33.31 -43.15
N TRP A 181 -4.69 32.76 -42.25
CA TRP A 181 -5.97 33.34 -41.89
C TRP A 181 -5.79 34.66 -41.12
N LEU A 182 -4.94 34.67 -40.09
CA LEU A 182 -4.68 35.83 -39.23
C LEU A 182 -3.77 36.87 -39.88
N GLY A 183 -2.96 36.50 -40.88
CA GLY A 183 -1.94 37.34 -41.47
C GLY A 183 -0.60 37.34 -40.71
N GLU A 184 -0.52 36.57 -39.63
CA GLU A 184 0.67 36.33 -38.81
C GLU A 184 0.66 34.87 -38.35
N ALA A 185 1.76 34.15 -38.55
CA ALA A 185 1.83 32.73 -38.21
C ALA A 185 2.05 32.53 -36.70
N PRO A 186 1.13 31.87 -35.97
CA PRO A 186 1.36 31.53 -34.58
C PRO A 186 2.55 30.56 -34.49
N PRO A 187 3.50 30.78 -33.57
CA PRO A 187 4.72 29.96 -33.49
C PRO A 187 4.45 28.57 -32.90
N LEU A 188 3.32 28.37 -32.25
CA LEU A 188 2.94 27.16 -31.51
C LEU A 188 1.43 26.88 -31.66
N PRO A 189 1.00 25.61 -31.53
CA PRO A 189 -0.42 25.23 -31.61
C PRO A 189 -1.24 25.63 -30.38
N TRP A 190 -0.59 26.04 -29.29
CA TRP A 190 -1.20 26.74 -28.16
C TRP A 190 -0.81 28.21 -28.15
N TRP A 191 -1.72 29.06 -27.67
CA TRP A 191 -1.58 30.52 -27.74
C TRP A 191 -2.39 31.20 -26.62
N GLN A 192 -2.08 32.46 -26.34
CA GLN A 192 -2.92 33.32 -25.50
C GLN A 192 -3.19 34.63 -26.22
N ARG A 193 -4.36 35.22 -25.99
CA ARG A 193 -4.73 36.50 -26.58
C ARG A 193 -5.65 37.30 -25.69
N SER A 194 -5.39 38.60 -25.59
CA SER A 194 -6.31 39.56 -24.97
C SER A 194 -7.00 40.40 -26.04
N ILE A 195 -8.34 40.49 -26.00
CA ILE A 195 -9.16 41.20 -26.99
C ILE A 195 -10.13 42.11 -26.23
N SER A 196 -10.38 43.33 -26.74
CA SER A 196 -11.39 44.23 -26.18
C SER A 196 -12.60 44.32 -27.11
N ILE A 197 -13.79 43.97 -26.60
CA ILE A 197 -15.06 43.96 -27.34
C ILE A 197 -16.10 44.71 -26.50
N ASN A 198 -16.76 45.72 -27.08
CA ASN A 198 -17.77 46.53 -26.39
C ASN A 198 -17.28 47.08 -25.03
N GLY A 199 -16.01 47.49 -24.94
CA GLY A 199 -15.40 48.01 -23.70
C GLY A 199 -15.00 46.96 -22.66
N GLN A 200 -15.29 45.68 -22.91
CA GLN A 200 -14.91 44.55 -22.04
C GLN A 200 -13.61 43.89 -22.56
N ARG A 201 -12.68 43.60 -21.65
CA ARG A 201 -11.44 42.89 -21.92
C ARG A 201 -11.63 41.39 -21.69
N LEU A 202 -11.46 40.60 -22.75
CA LEU A 202 -11.40 39.15 -22.69
C LEU A 202 -9.94 38.71 -22.75
N HIS A 203 -9.56 37.75 -21.92
CA HIS A 203 -8.30 37.03 -22.02
C HIS A 203 -8.59 35.56 -22.34
N ILE A 204 -8.03 35.05 -23.43
CA ILE A 204 -8.33 33.72 -23.97
C ILE A 204 -7.04 32.89 -24.00
N ALA A 205 -7.09 31.71 -23.40
CA ALA A 205 -6.06 30.68 -23.48
C ALA A 205 -6.48 29.58 -24.46
N GLY A 206 -5.81 29.47 -25.60
CA GLY A 206 -5.95 28.35 -26.54
C GLY A 206 -4.93 27.27 -26.22
N LEU A 207 -5.39 26.07 -25.90
CA LEU A 207 -4.55 24.95 -25.48
C LEU A 207 -4.51 23.85 -26.55
N ASP A 208 -3.34 23.25 -26.75
CA ASP A 208 -3.18 22.09 -27.61
C ASP A 208 -3.26 20.82 -26.75
N SER A 209 -4.42 20.16 -26.80
CA SER A 209 -4.64 18.85 -26.17
C SER A 209 -4.23 17.66 -27.06
N ALA A 210 -3.85 17.92 -28.31
CA ALA A 210 -3.55 16.92 -29.34
C ALA A 210 -2.04 16.79 -29.65
N TRP A 211 -1.17 17.58 -29.03
CA TRP A 211 0.27 17.62 -29.35
C TRP A 211 0.98 16.26 -29.30
N ILE A 212 0.47 15.32 -28.50
CA ILE A 212 0.97 13.95 -28.37
C ILE A 212 -0.02 12.88 -28.87
N ALA A 213 -1.07 13.26 -29.60
CA ALA A 213 -2.00 12.32 -30.20
C ALA A 213 -1.29 11.41 -31.21
N CYS A 214 -1.58 10.10 -31.16
CA CYS A 214 -0.92 9.07 -31.96
C CYS A 214 -1.92 8.12 -32.64
N GLY A 215 -3.21 8.10 -32.26
CA GLY A 215 -4.21 7.28 -32.98
C GLY A 215 -5.48 6.97 -32.21
N ASP A 216 -6.16 5.89 -32.59
CA ASP A 216 -7.48 5.52 -32.03
C ASP A 216 -7.45 5.11 -30.53
N HIS A 217 -6.26 5.04 -29.93
CA HIS A 217 -6.02 4.78 -28.51
C HIS A 217 -5.67 6.04 -27.70
N ASP A 218 -5.97 7.24 -28.22
CA ASP A 218 -5.66 8.50 -27.54
C ASP A 218 -6.37 8.65 -26.17
N ARG A 219 -7.51 7.98 -25.96
CA ARG A 219 -8.27 8.08 -24.71
C ARG A 219 -7.45 7.58 -23.50
N GLY A 220 -7.25 8.46 -22.52
CA GLY A 220 -6.45 8.22 -21.32
C GLY A 220 -4.93 8.39 -21.53
N ASN A 221 -4.50 8.76 -22.73
CA ASN A 221 -3.09 8.79 -23.13
C ASN A 221 -2.62 10.16 -23.65
N LEU A 222 -3.51 11.15 -23.76
CA LEU A 222 -3.14 12.51 -24.12
C LEU A 222 -2.57 13.25 -22.91
N LEU A 223 -1.80 14.31 -23.18
CA LEU A 223 -1.18 15.14 -22.16
C LEU A 223 -1.41 16.60 -22.53
N LEU A 224 -1.54 17.46 -21.54
CA LEU A 224 -1.60 18.91 -21.68
C LEU A 224 -0.31 19.54 -21.13
N GLY A 225 0.12 19.10 -19.94
CA GLY A 225 1.36 19.52 -19.29
C GLY A 225 1.32 20.92 -18.68
N SER A 226 1.93 21.07 -17.50
CA SER A 226 2.03 22.34 -16.78
C SER A 226 2.72 23.47 -17.55
N TYR A 227 3.57 23.15 -18.52
CA TYR A 227 4.26 24.13 -19.36
C TYR A 227 3.28 24.99 -20.17
N GLN A 228 2.33 24.38 -20.90
CA GLN A 228 1.34 25.14 -21.68
C GLN A 228 0.45 26.00 -20.76
N LEU A 229 0.06 25.45 -19.61
CA LEU A 229 -0.73 26.15 -18.60
C LEU A 229 -0.01 27.39 -18.06
N SER A 230 1.29 27.28 -17.78
CA SER A 230 2.10 28.42 -17.33
C SER A 230 2.21 29.53 -18.38
N GLN A 231 2.22 29.17 -19.67
CA GLN A 231 2.32 30.13 -20.77
C GLN A 231 0.99 30.78 -21.15
N THR A 232 -0.13 30.16 -20.79
CA THR A 232 -1.47 30.57 -21.26
C THR A 232 -2.42 30.80 -20.10
N VAL A 233 -2.78 29.75 -19.35
CA VAL A 233 -3.77 29.77 -18.26
C VAL A 233 -3.33 30.63 -17.08
N LEU A 234 -2.06 30.56 -16.72
CA LEU A 234 -1.47 31.30 -15.60
C LEU A 234 -0.77 32.59 -16.04
N HIS A 235 -1.00 33.03 -17.27
CA HIS A 235 -0.33 34.21 -17.80
C HIS A 235 -0.82 35.48 -17.08
N PRO A 236 0.08 36.38 -16.63
CA PRO A 236 -0.30 37.61 -15.92
C PRO A 236 -1.26 38.54 -16.70
N ASP A 237 -1.22 38.50 -18.04
CA ASP A 237 -2.18 39.24 -18.89
C ASP A 237 -3.65 38.79 -18.70
N ALA A 238 -3.92 37.72 -17.97
CA ALA A 238 -5.27 37.37 -17.54
C ALA A 238 -5.80 38.28 -16.42
N ASP A 239 -4.91 38.94 -15.67
CA ASP A 239 -5.25 39.73 -14.50
C ASP A 239 -6.00 41.01 -14.89
N GLY A 240 -7.17 41.22 -14.27
CA GLY A 240 -8.03 42.35 -14.58
C GLY A 240 -8.80 42.24 -15.91
N ALA A 241 -8.86 41.05 -16.52
CA ALA A 241 -9.79 40.79 -17.62
C ALA A 241 -11.23 40.63 -17.08
N ASP A 242 -12.20 41.19 -17.80
CA ASP A 242 -13.63 41.02 -17.50
C ASP A 242 -14.06 39.56 -17.72
N TRP A 243 -13.47 38.89 -18.72
CA TRP A 243 -13.72 37.48 -19.01
C TRP A 243 -12.43 36.71 -19.28
N ARG A 244 -12.27 35.54 -18.65
CA ARG A 244 -11.12 34.65 -18.82
C ARG A 244 -11.58 33.33 -19.40
N LEU A 245 -11.17 33.02 -20.62
CA LEU A 245 -11.61 31.84 -21.36
C LEU A 245 -10.47 30.83 -21.52
N ALA A 246 -10.79 29.54 -21.52
CA ALA A 246 -9.90 28.48 -21.98
C ALA A 246 -10.56 27.65 -23.07
N LEU A 247 -9.80 27.34 -24.12
CA LEU A 247 -10.23 26.54 -25.27
C LEU A 247 -9.35 25.30 -25.36
N LEU A 248 -9.95 24.12 -25.47
CA LEU A 248 -9.25 22.84 -25.71
C LEU A 248 -10.15 21.90 -26.51
N HIS A 249 -9.63 20.92 -27.23
CA HIS A 249 -10.49 20.02 -28.01
C HIS A 249 -11.05 18.88 -27.14
N HIS A 250 -10.17 18.12 -26.48
CA HIS A 250 -10.56 16.82 -25.91
C HIS A 250 -11.30 16.92 -24.55
N PRO A 251 -12.19 15.95 -24.26
CA PRO A 251 -12.72 15.71 -22.93
C PRO A 251 -11.63 15.33 -21.92
N TRP A 252 -11.89 15.56 -20.63
CA TRP A 252 -10.93 15.28 -19.56
C TRP A 252 -10.47 13.82 -19.47
N ASP A 253 -11.30 12.85 -19.87
CA ASP A 253 -10.97 11.42 -19.85
C ASP A 253 -10.06 10.98 -21.02
N TYR A 254 -9.69 11.89 -21.92
CA TYR A 254 -8.64 11.64 -22.91
C TYR A 254 -7.25 11.93 -22.34
N LEU A 255 -7.14 12.80 -21.33
CA LEU A 255 -5.87 13.09 -20.67
C LEU A 255 -5.49 11.95 -19.72
N ALA A 256 -4.19 11.68 -19.60
CA ALA A 256 -3.66 10.74 -18.62
C ALA A 256 -3.99 11.19 -17.19
N GLU A 257 -4.31 10.23 -16.31
CA GLU A 257 -4.86 10.52 -14.97
C GLU A 257 -3.97 11.48 -14.15
N PHE A 258 -2.64 11.32 -14.22
CA PHE A 258 -1.68 12.15 -13.50
C PHE A 258 -1.54 13.59 -14.02
N ASP A 259 -1.95 13.85 -15.27
CA ASP A 259 -1.90 15.18 -15.89
C ASP A 259 -3.27 15.87 -15.88
N CYS A 260 -4.33 15.09 -16.03
CA CYS A 260 -5.71 15.54 -16.04
C CYS A 260 -6.10 16.31 -14.77
N ALA A 261 -5.76 15.80 -13.58
CA ALA A 261 -6.16 16.39 -12.31
C ALA A 261 -5.59 17.80 -12.12
N GLU A 262 -4.28 17.98 -12.32
CA GLU A 262 -3.60 19.27 -12.20
C GLU A 262 -4.05 20.25 -13.28
N ALA A 263 -4.16 19.79 -14.53
CA ALA A 263 -4.59 20.62 -15.65
C ALA A 263 -6.01 21.14 -15.46
N ARG A 264 -6.95 20.26 -15.11
CA ARG A 264 -8.35 20.61 -14.88
C ARG A 264 -8.48 21.56 -13.69
N GLN A 265 -7.79 21.28 -12.59
CA GLN A 265 -7.81 22.14 -11.41
C GLN A 265 -7.28 23.54 -11.73
N SER A 266 -6.13 23.62 -12.41
CA SER A 266 -5.49 24.88 -12.80
C SER A 266 -6.38 25.72 -13.74
N ILE A 267 -7.01 25.09 -14.74
CA ILE A 267 -7.92 25.77 -15.66
C ILE A 267 -9.17 26.28 -14.93
N HIS A 268 -9.83 25.42 -14.14
CA HIS A 268 -11.05 25.79 -13.40
C HIS A 268 -10.79 26.84 -12.30
N LEU A 269 -9.56 26.91 -11.78
CA LEU A 269 -9.12 27.93 -10.81
C LEU A 269 -8.99 29.33 -11.43
N HIS A 270 -8.52 29.42 -12.66
CA HIS A 270 -8.04 30.67 -13.25
C HIS A 270 -8.91 31.20 -14.41
N ARG A 271 -10.00 30.51 -14.73
CA ARG A 271 -10.86 30.80 -15.89
C ARG A 271 -12.33 30.91 -15.49
N ASP A 272 -13.07 31.72 -16.23
CA ASP A 272 -14.52 31.93 -16.06
C ASP A 272 -15.33 31.00 -16.98
N LEU A 273 -14.79 30.65 -18.15
CA LEU A 273 -15.45 29.82 -19.15
C LEU A 273 -14.45 28.88 -19.86
N VAL A 274 -14.78 27.60 -19.92
CA VAL A 274 -14.03 26.56 -20.65
C VAL A 274 -14.88 26.07 -21.81
N LEU A 275 -14.35 26.17 -23.03
CA LEU A 275 -15.01 25.67 -24.24
C LEU A 275 -14.23 24.48 -24.80
N ARG A 276 -14.94 23.38 -25.07
CA ARG A 276 -14.33 22.18 -25.64
C ARG A 276 -15.12 21.51 -26.76
N GLY A 277 -14.43 20.61 -27.49
CA GLY A 277 -15.02 19.77 -28.52
C GLY A 277 -15.53 18.42 -28.00
N HIS A 278 -15.88 17.55 -28.95
CA HIS A 278 -16.09 16.09 -28.78
C HIS A 278 -17.09 15.64 -27.68
N LEU A 279 -18.35 15.37 -28.05
CA LEU A 279 -19.44 14.91 -27.15
C LEU A 279 -19.60 13.37 -27.10
N HIS A 280 -19.43 12.72 -25.94
CA HIS A 280 -19.60 11.26 -25.77
C HIS A 280 -20.96 10.79 -25.23
N ALA A 281 -21.85 11.69 -24.82
CA ALA A 281 -23.18 11.36 -24.29
C ALA A 281 -24.28 12.04 -25.12
N GLY A 282 -25.50 11.50 -25.12
CA GLY A 282 -26.66 12.02 -25.84
C GLY A 282 -27.21 13.37 -25.32
N GLU A 283 -26.39 14.17 -24.65
CA GLU A 283 -26.71 15.47 -24.04
C GLU A 283 -25.91 16.56 -24.78
N ALA A 284 -26.54 17.68 -25.13
CA ALA A 284 -25.92 18.72 -25.95
C ALA A 284 -25.06 19.72 -25.15
N ALA A 285 -25.03 19.62 -23.81
CA ALA A 285 -24.18 20.42 -22.94
C ALA A 285 -23.99 19.73 -21.57
N PHE A 286 -22.74 19.62 -21.09
CA PHE A 286 -22.44 19.26 -19.70
C PHE A 286 -22.20 20.55 -18.91
N ILE A 287 -23.20 21.00 -18.15
CA ILE A 287 -23.11 22.21 -17.33
C ILE A 287 -22.78 21.79 -15.90
N ARG A 288 -21.58 22.13 -15.40
CA ARG A 288 -21.32 22.17 -13.95
C ARG A 288 -21.80 23.51 -13.41
N PRO A 289 -22.73 23.56 -12.43
CA PRO A 289 -22.96 24.78 -11.66
C PRO A 289 -21.66 25.27 -10.99
N PRO A 290 -21.49 26.59 -10.83
CA PRO A 290 -20.32 27.15 -10.16
C PRO A 290 -20.23 26.67 -8.69
N ASP A 291 -19.00 26.40 -8.27
CA ASP A 291 -18.59 26.15 -6.90
C ASP A 291 -18.91 27.40 -6.03
N PRO A 292 -19.41 27.26 -4.79
CA PRO A 292 -19.59 28.39 -3.87
C PRO A 292 -18.31 29.22 -3.62
N ALA A 293 -17.12 28.72 -3.96
CA ALA A 293 -15.88 29.48 -3.99
C ALA A 293 -15.44 29.97 -5.38
N ARG A 294 -15.99 29.46 -6.51
CA ARG A 294 -15.42 29.68 -7.86
C ARG A 294 -16.45 29.63 -8.99
N ALA A 295 -16.44 30.66 -9.84
CA ALA A 295 -17.38 30.86 -10.92
C ALA A 295 -16.80 30.48 -12.31
N CYS A 296 -16.52 29.19 -12.56
CA CYS A 296 -16.07 28.69 -13.88
C CYS A 296 -17.13 27.78 -14.53
N LEU A 297 -17.63 28.14 -15.71
CA LEU A 297 -18.56 27.33 -16.52
C LEU A 297 -17.80 26.51 -17.57
N GLU A 298 -18.17 25.25 -17.81
CA GLU A 298 -17.61 24.43 -18.89
C GLU A 298 -18.71 24.09 -19.90
N LEU A 299 -18.42 24.20 -21.21
CA LEU A 299 -19.36 23.90 -22.29
C LEU A 299 -18.67 23.12 -23.41
N ALA A 300 -19.38 22.15 -24.00
CA ALA A 300 -18.89 21.34 -25.11
C ALA A 300 -19.75 21.55 -26.37
N ALA A 301 -19.13 21.66 -27.55
CA ALA A 301 -19.82 21.62 -28.83
C ALA A 301 -19.90 20.18 -29.39
N GLY A 302 -20.94 19.90 -30.17
CA GLY A 302 -21.07 18.65 -30.90
C GLY A 302 -20.41 18.71 -32.27
N CYS A 303 -20.53 17.62 -33.03
CA CYS A 303 -20.02 17.55 -34.39
C CYS A 303 -20.91 18.28 -35.39
N VAL A 304 -20.38 18.57 -36.58
CA VAL A 304 -21.14 19.22 -37.65
C VAL A 304 -20.91 18.58 -39.02
N TYR A 305 -20.97 17.25 -39.11
CA TYR A 305 -20.82 16.49 -40.37
C TYR A 305 -21.79 15.31 -40.47
N ASP A 306 -22.05 14.87 -41.69
CA ASP A 306 -22.97 13.75 -41.97
C ASP A 306 -22.36 12.38 -41.60
N GLY A 307 -23.20 11.46 -41.14
CA GLY A 307 -22.77 10.11 -40.76
C GLY A 307 -22.05 10.00 -39.40
N SER A 308 -22.03 11.05 -38.58
CA SER A 308 -21.51 10.99 -37.22
C SER A 308 -22.30 10.01 -36.33
N ARG A 309 -21.59 9.35 -35.41
CA ARG A 309 -22.18 8.54 -34.32
C ARG A 309 -22.60 9.39 -33.12
N HIS A 310 -22.18 10.65 -33.09
CA HIS A 310 -22.44 11.64 -32.04
C HIS A 310 -23.50 12.64 -32.52
N PRO A 311 -24.21 13.31 -31.59
CA PRO A 311 -25.22 14.30 -31.98
C PRO A 311 -24.56 15.49 -32.69
N ASN A 312 -25.09 15.81 -33.87
CA ASN A 312 -24.71 17.02 -34.58
C ASN A 312 -25.32 18.24 -33.88
N ALA A 313 -24.48 19.08 -33.28
CA ALA A 313 -24.92 20.17 -32.40
C ALA A 313 -23.93 21.34 -32.36
N PHE A 314 -24.44 22.57 -32.21
CA PHE A 314 -23.64 23.76 -31.97
C PHE A 314 -24.36 24.73 -31.02
N GLN A 315 -23.69 25.78 -30.58
CA GLN A 315 -24.27 26.72 -29.63
C GLN A 315 -23.86 28.18 -29.83
N TRP A 316 -24.77 29.09 -29.47
CA TRP A 316 -24.51 30.51 -29.28
C TRP A 316 -24.30 30.78 -27.79
N ILE A 317 -23.31 31.61 -27.45
CA ILE A 317 -23.00 31.98 -26.07
C ILE A 317 -23.00 33.50 -25.96
N GLU A 318 -23.74 34.06 -25.00
CA GLU A 318 -23.77 35.49 -24.70
C GLU A 318 -23.14 35.74 -23.33
N LEU A 319 -22.16 36.64 -23.28
CA LEU A 319 -21.44 37.02 -22.06
C LEU A 319 -21.83 38.44 -21.62
N TRP A 320 -22.27 38.58 -20.38
CA TRP A 320 -22.67 39.83 -19.74
C TRP A 320 -21.79 40.10 -18.51
N PRO A 321 -21.07 41.24 -18.43
CA PRO A 321 -20.05 41.44 -17.40
C PRO A 321 -20.62 41.80 -16.02
N ASP A 322 -21.81 42.39 -15.93
CA ASP A 322 -22.38 42.87 -14.67
C ASP A 322 -23.92 42.70 -14.62
N PRO A 323 -24.45 41.79 -13.77
CA PRO A 323 -23.69 40.74 -13.09
C PRO A 323 -23.05 39.80 -14.12
N LYS A 324 -21.89 39.22 -13.78
CA LYS A 324 -21.22 38.22 -14.65
C LYS A 324 -22.20 37.09 -14.97
N ARG A 325 -22.66 37.01 -16.21
CA ARG A 325 -23.73 36.10 -16.63
C ARG A 325 -23.47 35.54 -18.02
N VAL A 326 -23.68 34.24 -18.16
CA VAL A 326 -23.51 33.48 -19.41
C VAL A 326 -24.85 32.93 -19.86
N ARG A 327 -25.30 33.27 -21.05
CA ARG A 327 -26.48 32.64 -21.68
C ARG A 327 -26.02 31.73 -22.82
N VAL A 328 -26.47 30.48 -22.81
CA VAL A 328 -26.17 29.49 -23.84
C VAL A 328 -27.44 29.17 -24.61
N GLN A 329 -27.40 29.19 -25.94
CA GLN A 329 -28.53 28.85 -26.80
C GLN A 329 -28.13 27.69 -27.71
N LEU A 330 -28.84 26.56 -27.59
CA LEU A 330 -28.41 25.28 -28.14
C LEU A 330 -29.11 24.97 -29.47
N ARG A 331 -28.38 24.36 -30.40
CA ARG A 331 -28.86 23.97 -31.73
C ARG A 331 -28.50 22.53 -32.00
N ALA A 332 -29.42 21.78 -32.60
CA ALA A 332 -29.23 20.38 -32.93
C ALA A 332 -29.76 20.05 -34.32
N TRP A 333 -29.10 19.11 -34.99
CA TRP A 333 -29.55 18.53 -36.25
C TRP A 333 -30.49 17.36 -35.97
N VAL A 334 -31.78 17.52 -36.30
CA VAL A 334 -32.81 16.52 -36.02
C VAL A 334 -33.65 16.30 -37.26
N LYS A 335 -33.80 15.04 -37.68
CA LYS A 335 -34.63 14.63 -38.84
C LYS A 335 -34.29 15.39 -40.14
N GLY A 336 -33.01 15.69 -40.37
CA GLY A 336 -32.53 16.29 -41.62
C GLY A 336 -32.60 17.82 -41.70
N ALA A 337 -32.76 18.52 -40.56
CA ALA A 337 -32.72 19.97 -40.49
C ALA A 337 -32.09 20.46 -39.17
N TRP A 338 -31.46 21.64 -39.21
CA TRP A 338 -31.03 22.37 -38.02
C TRP A 338 -32.24 23.03 -37.36
N GLN A 339 -32.33 22.92 -36.05
CA GLN A 339 -33.38 23.52 -35.25
C GLN A 339 -32.87 23.90 -33.86
N ILE A 340 -33.64 24.74 -33.17
CA ILE A 340 -33.43 25.05 -31.75
C ILE A 340 -33.59 23.77 -30.92
N ASP A 341 -32.59 23.43 -30.10
CA ASP A 341 -32.65 22.26 -29.24
C ASP A 341 -33.42 22.57 -27.95
N ARG A 342 -34.63 22.03 -27.84
CA ARG A 342 -35.50 22.15 -26.65
C ARG A 342 -35.53 20.89 -25.80
N ASN A 343 -34.72 19.88 -26.13
CA ASN A 343 -34.73 18.60 -25.44
C ASN A 343 -33.83 18.59 -24.19
N GLN A 344 -33.10 19.68 -23.92
CA GLN A 344 -32.29 19.79 -22.71
C GLN A 344 -33.15 20.12 -21.48
N PRO A 345 -32.97 19.43 -20.34
CA PRO A 345 -33.72 19.67 -19.12
C PRO A 345 -33.67 21.14 -18.69
N GLY A 346 -34.84 21.76 -18.51
CA GLY A 346 -34.98 23.16 -18.09
C GLY A 346 -34.83 24.22 -19.20
N CYS A 347 -34.47 23.84 -20.43
CA CYS A 347 -34.27 24.76 -21.55
C CYS A 347 -35.52 24.83 -22.47
N GLU A 348 -36.69 25.20 -21.93
CA GLU A 348 -37.98 25.18 -22.66
C GLU A 348 -37.98 26.07 -23.93
N ASP A 349 -37.21 27.16 -23.92
CA ASP A 349 -37.04 28.09 -25.05
C ASP A 349 -35.81 27.76 -25.93
N GLY A 350 -35.04 26.73 -25.58
CA GLY A 350 -33.80 26.35 -26.23
C GLY A 350 -32.56 27.12 -25.79
N GLY A 351 -32.63 27.80 -24.64
CA GLY A 351 -31.47 28.37 -23.97
C GLY A 351 -31.42 28.12 -22.46
N ALA A 352 -30.25 28.36 -21.88
CA ALA A 352 -29.97 28.31 -20.45
C ALA A 352 -29.17 29.56 -20.03
N GLU A 353 -29.39 30.05 -18.81
CA GLU A 353 -28.72 31.23 -18.27
C GLU A 353 -28.00 30.89 -16.96
N PHE A 354 -26.76 31.33 -16.82
CA PHE A 354 -25.86 31.05 -15.68
C PHE A 354 -25.34 32.36 -15.10
N LEU A 355 -25.44 32.53 -13.78
CA LEU A 355 -24.80 33.62 -13.06
C LEU A 355 -23.46 33.13 -12.50
N LEU A 356 -22.40 33.90 -12.76
CA LEU A 356 -21.03 33.67 -12.33
C LEU A 356 -20.65 34.72 -11.27
N ALA A 357 -21.29 34.68 -10.10
CA ALA A 357 -20.97 35.55 -8.97
C ALA A 357 -20.35 34.73 -7.81
N PRO A 358 -19.34 35.24 -7.08
CA PRO A 358 -19.09 34.75 -5.74
C PRO A 358 -20.29 35.11 -4.85
N PRO A 359 -20.64 34.31 -3.83
CA PRO A 359 -21.59 34.77 -2.83
C PRO A 359 -21.02 36.06 -2.20
N ASP A 360 -21.80 37.14 -2.26
CA ASP A 360 -21.44 38.39 -1.60
C ASP A 360 -21.10 38.10 -0.13
N SER A 361 -19.91 38.52 0.29
CA SER A 361 -19.56 38.75 1.70
C SER A 361 -20.24 40.02 2.25
N GLY A 362 -21.27 40.51 1.58
CA GLY A 362 -22.14 41.59 2.00
C GLY A 362 -23.51 41.06 2.38
N THR A 363 -23.75 40.92 3.67
CA THR A 363 -25.06 41.05 4.32
C THR A 363 -26.28 40.71 3.46
N ALA A 364 -26.75 39.45 3.53
CA ALA A 364 -28.14 39.13 3.28
C ALA A 364 -29.02 39.83 4.35
N ALA A 365 -29.24 41.14 4.17
CA ALA A 365 -30.35 41.83 4.80
C ALA A 365 -31.60 41.50 3.98
N GLY A 366 -32.40 40.52 4.42
CA GLY A 366 -33.76 40.40 3.88
C GLY A 366 -34.49 39.08 4.00
N ALA A 367 -33.87 37.98 4.43
CA ALA A 367 -34.60 36.80 4.89
C ALA A 367 -34.22 36.55 6.34
N ALA A 368 -35.19 36.64 7.25
CA ALA A 368 -34.95 36.35 8.66
C ALA A 368 -34.41 34.91 8.78
N LEU A 369 -33.14 34.78 9.13
CA LEU A 369 -32.55 33.51 9.52
C LEU A 369 -33.42 32.92 10.65
N PRO A 370 -33.81 31.64 10.57
CA PRO A 370 -34.53 30.99 11.66
C PRO A 370 -33.70 31.10 12.97
N PRO A 371 -34.37 31.15 14.13
CA PRO A 371 -33.71 31.41 15.41
C PRO A 371 -32.60 30.38 15.70
N PRO A 372 -31.54 30.76 16.42
CA PRO A 372 -30.49 29.83 16.84
C PRO A 372 -31.13 28.66 17.61
N VAL A 373 -30.85 27.44 17.16
CA VAL A 373 -31.39 26.22 17.74
C VAL A 373 -30.35 25.61 18.69
N ASP A 374 -30.81 25.12 19.83
CA ASP A 374 -29.96 24.54 20.88
C ASP A 374 -29.41 23.14 20.49
N PRO A 375 -28.08 22.95 20.31
CA PRO A 375 -27.51 21.66 19.93
C PRO A 375 -27.41 20.66 21.10
N ARG A 376 -27.86 21.00 22.32
CA ARG A 376 -27.73 20.13 23.51
C ARG A 376 -28.29 18.72 23.31
N LYS A 377 -29.40 18.56 22.58
CA LYS A 377 -29.99 17.23 22.36
C LYS A 377 -29.12 16.36 21.45
N TYR A 378 -28.63 16.92 20.34
CA TYR A 378 -27.63 16.28 19.48
C TYR A 378 -26.39 15.86 20.25
N LEU A 379 -25.83 16.77 21.06
CA LEU A 379 -24.65 16.49 21.87
C LEU A 379 -24.88 15.41 22.93
N ALA A 380 -26.05 15.38 23.56
CA ALA A 380 -26.41 14.37 24.56
C ALA A 380 -26.54 12.97 23.94
N ASP A 381 -27.11 12.88 22.75
CA ASP A 381 -27.22 11.64 21.99
C ASP A 381 -25.84 11.17 21.53
N LEU A 382 -25.03 12.05 20.93
CA LEU A 382 -23.67 11.74 20.49
C LEU A 382 -22.77 11.32 21.67
N TRP A 383 -22.87 11.99 22.81
CA TRP A 383 -22.15 11.59 24.03
C TRP A 383 -22.57 10.18 24.46
N THR A 384 -23.86 9.86 24.42
CA THR A 384 -24.40 8.53 24.77
C THR A 384 -23.93 7.45 23.79
N GLU A 385 -23.92 7.74 22.50
CA GLU A 385 -23.44 6.86 21.42
C GLU A 385 -21.93 6.57 21.54
N THR A 386 -21.15 7.54 22.00
CA THR A 386 -19.68 7.44 22.09
C THR A 386 -19.17 7.02 23.46
N ALA A 387 -20.01 7.02 24.50
CA ALA A 387 -19.62 6.75 25.88
C ALA A 387 -19.13 5.32 26.16
N HIS A 388 -19.40 4.35 25.28
CA HIS A 388 -19.13 2.94 25.56
C HIS A 388 -18.44 2.21 24.41
N LEU A 389 -17.50 1.34 24.78
CA LEU A 389 -16.95 0.30 23.93
C LEU A 389 -17.68 -1.01 24.22
N ALA A 390 -18.30 -1.58 23.19
CA ALA A 390 -18.99 -2.86 23.29
C ALA A 390 -18.01 -3.99 22.98
N ILE A 391 -17.64 -4.77 24.00
CA ILE A 391 -16.81 -5.96 23.84
C ILE A 391 -17.74 -7.17 23.77
N ARG A 392 -17.90 -7.69 22.55
CA ARG A 392 -18.74 -8.85 22.26
C ARG A 392 -17.98 -10.14 22.61
N GLY A 393 -18.71 -11.19 23.00
CA GLY A 393 -18.14 -12.50 23.32
C GLY A 393 -17.51 -12.63 24.71
N LEU A 394 -17.50 -11.57 25.54
CA LEU A 394 -17.04 -11.64 26.92
C LEU A 394 -18.10 -12.31 27.82
N VAL A 395 -17.76 -13.40 28.51
CA VAL A 395 -18.69 -14.12 29.40
C VAL A 395 -18.68 -13.47 30.78
N THR A 396 -19.66 -12.61 31.07
CA THR A 396 -19.83 -11.95 32.39
C THR A 396 -21.20 -12.23 33.04
N GLY A 397 -21.87 -13.34 32.69
CA GLY A 397 -23.14 -13.74 33.30
C GLY A 397 -24.43 -13.26 32.60
N GLY A 398 -24.34 -12.69 31.38
CA GLY A 398 -25.50 -12.31 30.56
C GLY A 398 -25.24 -12.47 29.05
N ALA A 399 -26.30 -12.63 28.25
CA ALA A 399 -26.22 -12.92 26.80
C ALA A 399 -25.99 -11.69 25.88
N LYS A 400 -25.75 -10.50 26.44
CA LYS A 400 -25.49 -9.25 25.70
C LYS A 400 -24.01 -8.87 25.77
N ALA A 401 -23.52 -8.14 24.76
CA ALA A 401 -22.17 -7.59 24.74
C ALA A 401 -21.90 -6.77 26.01
N HIS A 402 -20.77 -7.00 26.67
CA HIS A 402 -20.37 -6.22 27.83
C HIS A 402 -19.97 -4.82 27.35
N ARG A 403 -20.51 -3.78 28.00
CA ARG A 403 -20.27 -2.39 27.64
C ARG A 403 -19.35 -1.77 28.69
N PHE A 404 -18.14 -1.45 28.28
CA PHE A 404 -17.20 -0.70 29.11
C PHE A 404 -17.30 0.78 28.77
N PRO A 405 -17.25 1.69 29.75
CA PRO A 405 -17.05 3.10 29.47
C PRO A 405 -15.77 3.30 28.64
N ILE A 406 -15.84 4.09 27.56
CA ILE A 406 -14.70 4.31 26.67
C ILE A 406 -13.51 4.92 27.44
N ALA A 407 -13.77 5.76 28.43
CA ALA A 407 -12.75 6.38 29.28
C ALA A 407 -11.97 5.37 30.15
N ASP A 408 -12.56 4.22 30.45
CA ASP A 408 -11.93 3.22 31.32
C ASP A 408 -10.93 2.37 30.54
N LEU A 409 -11.23 2.07 29.27
CA LEU A 409 -10.42 1.18 28.43
C LEU A 409 -9.53 1.89 27.41
N TYR A 410 -9.86 3.12 26.98
CA TYR A 410 -9.06 3.82 25.98
C TYR A 410 -7.62 4.03 26.44
N ILE A 411 -6.68 3.71 25.56
CA ILE A 411 -5.25 3.97 25.71
C ILE A 411 -4.79 4.94 24.64
N GLU A 412 -3.75 5.71 24.97
CA GLU A 412 -3.13 6.62 24.02
C GLU A 412 -2.41 5.84 22.92
N LEU A 413 -2.71 6.17 21.67
CA LEU A 413 -2.06 5.60 20.50
C LEU A 413 -0.86 6.46 20.12
N GLN A 414 0.23 5.82 19.68
CA GLN A 414 1.39 6.50 19.12
C GLN A 414 1.25 6.62 17.60
N ALA A 415 1.89 7.65 17.06
CA ALA A 415 1.90 7.92 15.64
C ALA A 415 3.23 8.51 15.17
N THR A 416 3.48 8.41 13.87
CA THR A 416 4.59 9.06 13.16
C THR A 416 4.05 10.01 12.09
N GLY A 417 4.86 10.98 11.65
CA GLY A 417 4.47 12.00 10.68
C GLY A 417 4.15 13.37 11.28
N ALA A 418 3.12 14.06 10.78
CA ALA A 418 2.87 15.47 11.05
C ALA A 418 2.46 15.79 12.50
N ALA A 419 3.47 15.98 13.37
CA ALA A 419 3.31 16.27 14.79
C ALA A 419 3.20 17.78 15.14
N THR A 420 3.52 18.69 14.21
CA THR A 420 3.63 20.13 14.49
C THR A 420 3.00 20.98 13.39
N GLY A 421 2.29 22.04 13.77
CA GLY A 421 1.61 22.96 12.85
C GLY A 421 2.54 23.71 11.87
N PRO A 422 1.97 24.44 10.89
CA PRO A 422 2.63 24.91 9.67
C PRO A 422 3.83 25.87 9.86
N ASP A 423 4.05 26.41 11.07
CA ASP A 423 5.12 27.39 11.33
C ASP A 423 6.50 26.77 11.64
N ARG A 424 6.62 25.46 11.92
CA ARG A 424 7.90 24.82 12.30
C ARG A 424 8.59 24.00 11.22
N GLU A 425 7.90 23.63 10.14
CA GLU A 425 8.51 22.85 9.02
C GLU A 425 9.58 23.64 8.23
N ARG A 426 9.68 24.96 8.44
CA ARG A 426 10.64 25.81 7.72
C ARG A 426 12.10 25.70 8.19
N GLN A 427 12.41 24.98 9.27
CA GLN A 427 13.73 25.06 9.89
C GLN A 427 14.67 23.85 9.72
N ASP A 428 14.21 22.64 9.42
CA ASP A 428 15.12 21.56 8.98
C ASP A 428 14.34 20.33 8.43
N PRO A 429 14.32 20.07 7.11
CA PRO A 429 13.57 18.95 6.52
C PRO A 429 14.14 17.57 6.89
N HIS A 430 15.37 17.49 7.41
CA HIS A 430 16.07 16.22 7.62
C HIS A 430 15.93 15.65 9.05
N LEU A 431 15.39 16.42 10.00
CA LEU A 431 15.33 16.04 11.43
C LEU A 431 13.91 15.77 11.97
N SER A 432 12.83 16.22 11.31
CA SER A 432 11.46 16.12 11.83
C SER A 432 10.73 14.82 11.50
N ALA A 433 11.26 13.96 10.64
CA ALA A 433 10.53 12.82 10.06
C ALA A 433 10.57 11.50 10.87
N ARG A 434 11.08 11.47 12.11
CA ARG A 434 11.35 10.19 12.82
C ARG A 434 11.03 10.11 14.32
N ALA A 435 10.34 11.09 14.90
CA ALA A 435 9.98 11.02 16.32
C ALA A 435 8.54 10.51 16.51
N ASP A 436 8.39 9.41 17.23
CA ASP A 436 7.09 8.95 17.73
C ASP A 436 6.45 10.03 18.59
N HIS A 437 5.16 10.25 18.38
CA HIS A 437 4.39 11.21 19.15
C HIS A 437 2.99 10.67 19.45
N PRO A 438 2.34 11.14 20.54
CA PRO A 438 0.97 10.78 20.81
C PRO A 438 0.04 11.22 19.66
N LEU A 439 -0.84 10.33 19.20
CA LEU A 439 -1.74 10.59 18.07
C LEU A 439 -2.60 11.85 18.28
N ARG A 440 -2.96 12.18 19.53
CA ARG A 440 -3.68 13.42 19.86
C ARG A 440 -2.94 14.69 19.41
N ALA A 441 -1.61 14.68 19.38
CA ALA A 441 -0.83 15.86 19.00
C ALA A 441 -1.03 16.24 17.53
N ALA A 442 -1.36 15.27 16.66
CA ALA A 442 -1.67 15.53 15.26
C ALA A 442 -2.96 16.34 15.06
N LEU A 443 -3.88 16.37 16.06
CA LEU A 443 -5.14 17.14 16.01
C LEU A 443 -4.92 18.66 15.94
N VAL A 444 -3.70 19.15 16.14
CA VAL A 444 -3.35 20.56 15.91
C VAL A 444 -3.47 20.97 14.44
N ASN A 445 -3.40 20.00 13.52
CA ASN A 445 -3.50 20.24 12.09
C ASN A 445 -4.96 20.47 11.69
N PRO A 446 -5.30 21.58 11.01
CA PRO A 446 -6.68 21.89 10.63
C PRO A 446 -7.22 20.95 9.53
N ARG A 447 -6.33 20.27 8.80
CA ARG A 447 -6.63 19.30 7.75
C ARG A 447 -5.75 18.09 8.02
N LEU A 448 -6.33 17.02 8.56
CA LEU A 448 -5.59 15.85 9.03
C LEU A 448 -6.13 14.56 8.40
N VAL A 449 -5.23 13.72 7.90
CA VAL A 449 -5.51 12.34 7.52
C VAL A 449 -4.76 11.41 8.48
N ILE A 450 -5.51 10.57 9.19
CA ILE A 450 -5.01 9.54 10.08
C ILE A 450 -5.02 8.20 9.35
N VAL A 451 -3.83 7.65 9.15
CA VAL A 451 -3.60 6.41 8.44
C VAL A 451 -3.26 5.31 9.44
N GLY A 452 -3.71 4.08 9.21
CA GLY A 452 -3.26 2.97 10.04
C GLY A 452 -3.80 1.63 9.56
N ASP A 453 -3.13 0.56 9.98
CA ASP A 453 -3.54 -0.80 9.64
C ASP A 453 -4.95 -1.15 10.17
N PRO A 454 -5.61 -2.18 9.61
CA PRO A 454 -6.88 -2.67 10.14
C PRO A 454 -6.78 -3.02 11.63
N GLY A 455 -7.75 -2.57 12.43
CA GLY A 455 -7.80 -2.86 13.86
C GLY A 455 -6.84 -2.06 14.75
N CYS A 456 -6.09 -1.07 14.22
CA CYS A 456 -5.19 -0.25 15.05
C CYS A 456 -5.90 0.75 15.97
N GLY A 457 -7.18 1.07 15.73
CA GLY A 457 -7.99 1.93 16.60
C GLY A 457 -8.43 3.28 16.04
N LYS A 458 -8.35 3.52 14.71
CA LYS A 458 -8.80 4.76 14.04
C LYS A 458 -10.22 5.21 14.45
N THR A 459 -11.22 4.37 14.25
CA THR A 459 -12.62 4.64 14.64
C THR A 459 -12.76 4.88 16.14
N THR A 460 -12.06 4.10 16.97
CA THR A 460 -12.06 4.27 18.43
C THR A 460 -11.50 5.63 18.83
N PHE A 461 -10.46 6.10 18.15
CA PHE A 461 -9.88 7.42 18.38
C PHE A 461 -10.85 8.56 18.00
N LEU A 462 -11.49 8.50 16.82
CA LEU A 462 -12.49 9.50 16.42
C LEU A 462 -13.69 9.53 17.39
N ARG A 463 -14.14 8.36 17.85
CA ARG A 463 -15.19 8.27 18.89
C ARG A 463 -14.74 8.86 20.22
N TRP A 464 -13.48 8.65 20.62
CA TRP A 464 -12.90 9.25 21.82
C TRP A 464 -12.84 10.79 21.73
N VAL A 465 -12.44 11.32 20.58
CA VAL A 465 -12.44 12.77 20.29
C VAL A 465 -13.86 13.34 20.41
N ALA A 466 -14.83 12.72 19.72
CA ALA A 466 -16.23 13.14 19.78
C ALA A 466 -16.80 13.07 21.20
N HIS A 467 -16.48 12.01 21.96
CA HIS A 467 -16.91 11.82 23.35
C HIS A 467 -16.42 12.96 24.26
N CYS A 468 -15.12 13.28 24.19
CA CYS A 468 -14.52 14.33 25.02
C CYS A 468 -15.09 15.71 24.70
N LEU A 469 -15.23 16.06 23.40
CA LEU A 469 -15.78 17.34 22.97
C LEU A 469 -17.26 17.49 23.35
N ALA A 470 -18.06 16.42 23.21
CA ALA A 470 -19.46 16.43 23.62
C ALA A 470 -19.60 16.55 25.16
N ALA A 471 -18.75 15.86 25.92
CA ALA A 471 -18.75 15.96 27.39
C ALA A 471 -18.42 17.37 27.88
N ASP A 472 -17.44 18.03 27.27
CA ASP A 472 -17.02 19.40 27.60
C ASP A 472 -18.14 20.41 27.25
N ARG A 473 -18.70 20.32 26.04
CA ARG A 473 -19.82 21.19 25.60
C ARG A 473 -21.09 21.04 26.42
N LEU A 474 -21.36 19.84 26.97
CA LEU A 474 -22.48 19.59 27.87
C LEU A 474 -22.19 19.97 29.33
N GLY A 475 -20.97 20.39 29.66
CA GLY A 475 -20.53 20.68 31.02
C GLY A 475 -20.42 19.43 31.91
N ARG A 476 -20.34 18.23 31.32
CA ARG A 476 -20.21 16.96 32.05
C ARG A 476 -18.77 16.69 32.47
N ASP A 477 -17.81 17.12 31.67
CA ASP A 477 -16.37 17.01 31.95
C ASP A 477 -15.66 18.29 31.45
N PRO A 478 -15.78 19.41 32.17
CA PRO A 478 -15.27 20.70 31.72
C PRO A 478 -13.74 20.69 31.53
N GLY A 479 -13.27 21.11 30.36
CA GLY A 479 -11.85 21.14 30.01
C GLY A 479 -11.29 19.83 29.45
N ALA A 480 -12.12 18.81 29.23
CA ALA A 480 -11.72 17.55 28.60
C ALA A 480 -11.08 17.76 27.23
N ALA A 481 -11.55 18.74 26.44
CA ALA A 481 -10.98 19.05 25.12
C ALA A 481 -9.51 19.49 25.22
N ALA A 482 -9.19 20.37 26.18
CA ALA A 482 -7.84 20.86 26.38
C ALA A 482 -6.95 19.81 27.06
N GLN A 483 -7.43 19.16 28.12
CA GLN A 483 -6.62 18.27 28.95
C GLN A 483 -6.35 16.91 28.30
N ARG A 484 -7.33 16.34 27.60
CA ARG A 484 -7.24 14.97 27.04
C ARG A 484 -6.89 14.94 25.56
N LEU A 485 -7.28 15.98 24.80
CA LEU A 485 -7.03 16.05 23.36
C LEU A 485 -5.99 17.10 22.97
N GLY A 486 -5.60 18.01 23.88
CA GLY A 486 -4.68 19.10 23.54
C GLY A 486 -5.29 20.15 22.60
N LEU A 487 -6.62 20.18 22.47
CA LEU A 487 -7.31 21.11 21.57
C LEU A 487 -7.62 22.44 22.27
N ALA A 488 -7.16 23.53 21.66
CA ALA A 488 -7.56 24.88 22.08
C ALA A 488 -9.03 25.16 21.70
N PRO A 489 -9.75 26.01 22.46
CA PRO A 489 -11.06 26.46 22.07
C PRO A 489 -11.01 27.25 20.74
N GLY A 490 -12.04 27.08 19.91
CA GLY A 490 -12.25 27.85 18.69
C GLY A 490 -12.82 29.25 18.96
N PRO A 491 -13.25 29.97 17.90
CA PRO A 491 -13.68 31.37 17.98
C PRO A 491 -14.80 31.63 19.01
N THR A 492 -15.71 30.66 19.17
CA THR A 492 -16.88 30.75 20.07
C THR A 492 -16.81 29.76 21.25
N GLY A 493 -15.65 29.13 21.48
CA GLY A 493 -15.42 28.16 22.55
C GLY A 493 -15.09 26.75 22.03
N VAL A 494 -15.39 25.71 22.82
CA VAL A 494 -15.12 24.32 22.43
C VAL A 494 -15.92 23.98 21.16
N ARG A 495 -15.25 23.47 20.12
CA ARG A 495 -15.91 23.14 18.85
C ARG A 495 -16.91 21.98 19.01
N LEU A 496 -18.00 22.03 18.25
CA LEU A 496 -19.03 20.99 18.21
C LEU A 496 -18.53 19.81 17.34
N PRO A 497 -18.44 18.59 17.87
CA PRO A 497 -17.97 17.44 17.09
C PRO A 497 -19.05 16.93 16.13
N LEU A 498 -18.69 16.74 14.86
CA LEU A 498 -19.54 16.13 13.84
C LEU A 498 -18.90 14.80 13.40
N LEU A 499 -19.33 13.69 14.01
CA LEU A 499 -18.84 12.34 13.67
C LEU A 499 -19.67 11.71 12.55
N VAL A 500 -19.03 11.48 11.41
CA VAL A 500 -19.67 11.01 10.17
C VAL A 500 -18.93 9.81 9.60
N PRO A 501 -19.53 8.61 9.63
CA PRO A 501 -19.05 7.47 8.84
C PRO A 501 -19.21 7.80 7.35
N ILE A 502 -18.12 7.72 6.58
CA ILE A 502 -18.12 8.08 5.15
C ILE A 502 -19.06 7.16 4.35
N VAL A 503 -19.12 5.88 4.69
CA VAL A 503 -20.03 4.92 4.05
C VAL A 503 -21.50 5.31 4.22
N ASP A 504 -21.92 5.68 5.44
CA ASP A 504 -23.30 6.12 5.71
C ASP A 504 -23.65 7.40 4.96
N TRP A 505 -22.67 8.30 4.81
CA TRP A 505 -22.82 9.53 4.07
C TRP A 505 -23.01 9.27 2.57
N LEU A 506 -22.18 8.41 1.96
CA LEU A 506 -22.32 8.00 0.56
C LEU A 506 -23.65 7.27 0.33
N ASP A 507 -24.05 6.35 1.20
CA ASP A 507 -25.34 5.63 1.11
C ASP A 507 -26.54 6.59 1.20
N PHE A 508 -26.44 7.64 2.03
CA PHE A 508 -27.45 8.70 2.06
C PHE A 508 -27.51 9.44 0.73
N MET A 509 -26.36 9.83 0.17
CA MET A 509 -26.29 10.53 -1.12
C MET A 509 -26.90 9.71 -2.25
N GLU A 510 -26.60 8.41 -2.32
CA GLU A 510 -27.18 7.53 -3.35
C GLU A 510 -28.71 7.43 -3.22
N ARG A 511 -29.21 7.23 -2.01
CA ARG A 511 -30.66 7.18 -1.75
C ARG A 511 -31.36 8.50 -2.06
N ALA A 512 -30.73 9.62 -1.73
CA ALA A 512 -31.25 10.96 -2.02
C ALA A 512 -31.27 11.23 -3.53
N LYS A 513 -30.17 10.94 -4.23
CA LYS A 513 -30.06 11.04 -5.71
C LYS A 513 -31.11 10.17 -6.41
N ALA A 514 -31.32 8.94 -5.95
CA ALA A 514 -32.35 8.03 -6.49
C ALA A 514 -33.79 8.56 -6.30
N ARG A 515 -34.01 9.46 -5.33
CA ARG A 515 -35.30 10.12 -5.08
C ARG A 515 -35.38 11.52 -5.68
N HIS A 516 -34.36 11.95 -6.43
CA HIS A 516 -34.23 13.31 -6.95
C HIS A 516 -34.28 14.38 -5.85
N GLN A 517 -33.65 14.10 -4.70
CA GLN A 517 -33.56 14.97 -3.54
C GLN A 517 -32.09 15.29 -3.23
N GLY A 518 -31.85 16.43 -2.57
CA GLY A 518 -30.52 16.90 -2.18
C GLY A 518 -30.01 18.11 -2.98
N PRO A 519 -28.77 18.54 -2.73
CA PRO A 519 -28.17 19.70 -3.39
C PRO A 519 -28.10 19.56 -4.93
N PRO A 520 -28.17 20.67 -5.68
CA PRO A 520 -28.19 20.66 -7.15
C PRO A 520 -26.87 20.19 -7.77
N LEU A 521 -25.76 20.30 -7.03
CA LEU A 521 -24.44 19.82 -7.45
C LEU A 521 -24.16 18.42 -6.90
N ALA A 522 -23.83 17.48 -7.79
CA ALA A 522 -23.58 16.07 -7.43
C ALA A 522 -22.39 15.87 -6.46
N GLU A 523 -21.43 16.80 -6.47
CA GLU A 523 -20.19 16.81 -5.68
C GLU A 523 -20.00 18.20 -5.05
N CYS A 524 -20.86 18.59 -4.10
CA CYS A 524 -20.68 19.85 -3.36
C CYS A 524 -20.60 19.62 -1.84
N ALA A 525 -20.00 20.58 -1.14
CA ALA A 525 -19.88 20.60 0.32
C ALA A 525 -21.25 20.52 1.04
N ASP A 526 -22.33 20.82 0.34
CA ASP A 526 -23.65 20.94 0.90
C ASP A 526 -24.34 19.62 1.22
N TRP A 527 -23.80 18.52 0.70
CA TRP A 527 -24.25 17.18 1.03
C TRP A 527 -24.04 16.81 2.50
N LEU A 528 -23.10 17.46 3.20
CA LEU A 528 -22.84 17.21 4.62
C LEU A 528 -23.94 17.81 5.53
N PRO A 529 -24.30 19.10 5.44
CA PRO A 529 -25.45 19.66 6.16
C PRO A 529 -26.76 18.89 5.95
N GLU A 530 -27.05 18.48 4.71
CA GLU A 530 -28.26 17.71 4.38
C GLU A 530 -28.28 16.33 5.04
N TYR A 531 -27.15 15.62 5.02
CA TYR A 531 -26.99 14.35 5.72
C TYR A 531 -27.20 14.50 7.24
N LEU A 532 -26.55 15.49 7.85
CA LEU A 532 -26.64 15.75 9.29
C LEU A 532 -28.05 16.19 9.69
N GLY A 533 -28.69 17.05 8.89
CA GLY A 533 -30.07 17.50 9.10
C GLY A 533 -31.07 16.35 9.04
N SER A 534 -30.96 15.51 8.00
CA SER A 534 -31.79 14.29 7.87
C SER A 534 -31.60 13.37 9.08
N ARG A 535 -30.35 13.09 9.49
CA ARG A 535 -30.07 12.26 10.67
C ARG A 535 -30.66 12.86 11.95
N ALA A 536 -30.52 14.17 12.15
CA ALA A 536 -31.03 14.86 13.32
C ALA A 536 -32.56 14.90 13.36
N GLU A 537 -33.23 15.05 12.21
CA GLU A 537 -34.69 14.99 12.10
C GLU A 537 -35.21 13.60 12.48
N HIS A 538 -34.62 12.53 11.93
CA HIS A 538 -34.99 11.15 12.26
C HIS A 538 -34.78 10.83 13.75
N ALA A 539 -33.75 11.40 14.37
CA ALA A 539 -33.48 11.27 15.81
C ALA A 539 -34.28 12.28 16.68
N ASN A 540 -35.12 13.13 16.06
CA ASN A 540 -35.89 14.18 16.73
C ASN A 540 -35.00 15.14 17.56
N GLN A 541 -33.80 15.45 17.08
CA GLN A 541 -32.80 16.26 17.79
C GLN A 541 -33.03 17.77 17.68
N GLY A 542 -33.95 18.19 16.80
CA GLY A 542 -34.35 19.58 16.62
C GLY A 542 -33.42 20.41 15.73
N LEU A 543 -32.28 19.87 15.28
CA LEU A 543 -31.38 20.54 14.33
C LEU A 543 -31.80 20.26 12.89
N THR A 544 -31.79 21.29 12.05
CA THR A 544 -32.07 21.21 10.60
C THR A 544 -30.77 21.29 9.80
N ALA A 545 -30.84 20.99 8.50
CA ALA A 545 -29.71 21.17 7.58
C ALA A 545 -29.18 22.61 7.61
N ASP A 546 -30.06 23.62 7.64
CA ASP A 546 -29.69 25.04 7.76
C ASP A 546 -28.96 25.35 9.08
N ALA A 547 -29.37 24.72 10.19
CA ALA A 547 -28.68 24.89 11.46
C ALA A 547 -27.24 24.35 11.40
N PHE A 548 -27.03 23.18 10.78
CA PHE A 548 -25.68 22.64 10.56
C PHE A 548 -24.86 23.48 9.59
N ARG A 549 -25.46 23.96 8.50
CA ARG A 549 -24.79 24.87 7.54
C ARG A 549 -24.28 26.12 8.23
N ARG A 550 -25.09 26.72 9.12
CA ARG A 550 -24.67 27.87 9.94
C ARG A 550 -23.50 27.52 10.86
N LEU A 551 -23.58 26.42 11.61
CA LEU A 551 -22.48 25.98 12.49
C LEU A 551 -21.16 25.76 11.73
N LEU A 552 -21.24 25.23 10.51
CA LEU A 552 -20.09 25.02 9.62
C LEU A 552 -19.54 26.34 9.07
N THR A 553 -20.42 27.27 8.69
CA THR A 553 -20.05 28.60 8.17
C THR A 553 -19.42 29.48 9.26
N ASP A 554 -19.95 29.41 10.49
CA ASP A 554 -19.47 30.16 11.65
C ASP A 554 -18.17 29.57 12.25
N GLY A 555 -17.64 28.47 11.69
CA GLY A 555 -16.40 27.83 12.17
C GLY A 555 -16.53 27.11 13.52
N GLU A 556 -17.76 26.81 13.96
CA GLU A 556 -18.04 26.27 15.30
C GLU A 556 -17.85 24.75 15.40
N ALA A 557 -17.62 24.05 14.28
CA ALA A 557 -17.60 22.60 14.22
C ALA A 557 -16.19 22.02 14.02
N LEU A 558 -15.99 20.79 14.52
CA LEU A 558 -14.90 19.88 14.15
C LEU A 558 -15.49 18.71 13.37
N ILE A 559 -15.08 18.53 12.13
CA ILE A 559 -15.62 17.49 11.23
C ILE A 559 -14.72 16.24 11.34
N LEU A 560 -15.31 15.12 11.75
CA LEU A 560 -14.63 13.83 11.94
C LEU A 560 -15.22 12.82 10.93
N LEU A 561 -14.48 12.54 9.87
CA LEU A 561 -14.89 11.64 8.78
C LEU A 561 -14.19 10.29 8.93
N ASP A 562 -14.95 9.25 9.21
CA ASP A 562 -14.41 7.91 9.50
C ASP A 562 -14.55 6.97 8.29
N GLY A 563 -13.46 6.33 7.87
CA GLY A 563 -13.46 5.20 6.95
C GLY A 563 -13.44 5.56 5.46
N LEU A 564 -12.50 6.39 5.00
CA LEU A 564 -12.37 6.67 3.56
C LEU A 564 -12.08 5.40 2.74
N ASP A 565 -11.37 4.45 3.35
CA ASP A 565 -11.07 3.13 2.77
C ASP A 565 -12.29 2.18 2.68
N GLU A 566 -13.37 2.48 3.42
CA GLU A 566 -14.60 1.69 3.48
C GLU A 566 -15.55 2.01 2.32
N ALA A 567 -15.22 3.00 1.48
CA ALA A 567 -15.94 3.25 0.24
C ALA A 567 -15.99 1.95 -0.62
N PRO A 568 -17.20 1.54 -1.09
CA PRO A 568 -17.41 0.26 -1.75
C PRO A 568 -16.49 0.03 -2.96
N ASP A 569 -16.33 1.04 -3.82
CA ASP A 569 -15.49 0.99 -5.01
C ASP A 569 -14.55 2.21 -5.17
N ARG A 570 -13.69 2.16 -6.20
CA ARG A 570 -12.70 3.22 -6.49
C ARG A 570 -13.38 4.54 -6.87
N LEU A 571 -14.49 4.50 -7.61
CA LEU A 571 -15.19 5.69 -8.09
C LEU A 571 -15.85 6.43 -6.93
N GLN A 572 -16.56 5.71 -6.05
CA GLN A 572 -17.15 6.28 -4.84
C GLN A 572 -16.09 6.77 -3.84
N ARG A 573 -14.93 6.11 -3.78
CA ARG A 573 -13.80 6.61 -2.98
C ARG A 573 -13.23 7.92 -3.52
N GLN A 574 -13.06 8.02 -4.84
CA GLN A 574 -12.67 9.26 -5.51
C GLN A 574 -13.72 10.34 -5.28
N GLN A 575 -15.02 10.00 -5.38
CA GLN A 575 -16.11 10.92 -5.07
C GLN A 575 -16.04 11.42 -3.62
N ALA A 576 -15.80 10.53 -2.66
CA ALA A 576 -15.63 10.89 -1.25
C ALA A 576 -14.42 11.81 -1.06
N ALA A 577 -13.28 11.52 -1.70
CA ALA A 577 -12.10 12.38 -1.63
C ALA A 577 -12.38 13.79 -2.18
N THR A 578 -13.01 13.89 -3.37
CA THR A 578 -13.43 15.17 -3.96
C THR A 578 -14.38 15.93 -3.05
N LEU A 579 -15.37 15.24 -2.45
CA LEU A 579 -16.30 15.85 -1.51
C LEU A 579 -15.59 16.39 -0.26
N ILE A 580 -14.59 15.66 0.27
CA ILE A 580 -13.76 16.09 1.40
C ILE A 580 -12.96 17.34 1.06
N GLU A 581 -12.38 17.42 -0.13
CA GLU A 581 -11.67 18.60 -0.61
C GLU A 581 -12.62 19.79 -0.77
N HIS A 582 -13.82 19.58 -1.31
CA HIS A 582 -14.84 20.62 -1.41
C HIS A 582 -15.31 21.09 -0.02
N LEU A 583 -15.45 20.19 0.96
CA LEU A 583 -15.74 20.57 2.35
C LEU A 583 -14.61 21.41 2.94
N ALA A 584 -13.35 21.01 2.72
CA ALA A 584 -12.18 21.73 3.20
C ALA A 584 -12.09 23.15 2.62
N LEU A 585 -12.53 23.34 1.37
CA LEU A 585 -12.59 24.63 0.68
C LEU A 585 -13.78 25.48 1.11
N ALA A 586 -14.97 24.89 1.25
CA ALA A 586 -16.19 25.62 1.61
C ALA A 586 -16.21 26.07 3.08
N TYR A 587 -15.56 25.32 3.98
CA TYR A 587 -15.55 25.58 5.41
C TYR A 587 -14.10 25.69 5.94
N PRO A 588 -13.34 26.75 5.56
CA PRO A 588 -11.93 26.90 5.91
C PRO A 588 -11.68 26.92 7.43
N ASP A 589 -12.62 27.46 8.21
CA ASP A 589 -12.49 27.64 9.67
C ASP A 589 -12.89 26.42 10.50
N CYS A 590 -13.54 25.43 9.89
CA CYS A 590 -13.86 24.15 10.52
C CYS A 590 -12.71 23.17 10.27
N PRO A 591 -12.04 22.58 11.28
CA PRO A 591 -11.04 21.54 11.03
C PRO A 591 -11.67 20.24 10.54
N LEU A 592 -10.92 19.49 9.72
CA LEU A 592 -11.31 18.19 9.18
C LEU A 592 -10.29 17.13 9.59
N VAL A 593 -10.77 16.04 10.18
CA VAL A 593 -10.00 14.83 10.46
C VAL A 593 -10.61 13.68 9.68
N VAL A 594 -9.82 13.02 8.84
CA VAL A 594 -10.23 11.90 8.00
C VAL A 594 -9.43 10.66 8.40
N THR A 595 -10.06 9.50 8.52
CA THR A 595 -9.34 8.23 8.70
C THR A 595 -9.28 7.42 7.40
N SER A 596 -8.16 6.73 7.17
CA SER A 596 -8.01 5.82 6.05
C SER A 596 -7.01 4.69 6.34
N ARG A 597 -6.92 3.71 5.44
CA ARG A 597 -5.88 2.66 5.43
C ARG A 597 -4.78 3.02 4.43
N PRO A 598 -3.50 2.62 4.65
CA PRO A 598 -2.40 2.94 3.76
C PRO A 598 -2.66 2.57 2.29
N ALA A 599 -3.26 1.40 2.05
CA ALA A 599 -3.50 0.90 0.71
C ALA A 599 -4.60 1.69 -0.05
N ALA A 600 -5.56 2.29 0.66
CA ALA A 600 -6.59 3.10 0.04
C ALA A 600 -6.03 4.43 -0.49
N LEU A 601 -4.96 4.95 0.11
CA LEU A 601 -4.29 6.18 -0.31
C LEU A 601 -3.35 5.98 -1.51
N GLN A 602 -2.98 4.74 -1.85
CA GLN A 602 -2.19 4.44 -3.05
C GLN A 602 -3.03 4.53 -4.34
N ASP A 603 -4.34 4.25 -4.23
CA ASP A 603 -5.30 4.21 -5.36
C ASP A 603 -6.26 5.42 -5.41
N THR A 604 -6.09 6.39 -4.49
CA THR A 604 -6.94 7.59 -4.34
C THR A 604 -6.07 8.84 -4.53
N PRO A 605 -6.57 9.91 -5.17
CA PRO A 605 -5.86 11.20 -5.19
C PRO A 605 -5.46 11.60 -3.77
N VAL A 606 -4.21 12.03 -3.60
CA VAL A 606 -3.74 12.57 -2.31
C VAL A 606 -4.68 13.72 -1.94
N LEU A 607 -5.33 13.65 -0.77
CA LEU A 607 -6.16 14.73 -0.25
C LEU A 607 -5.30 15.99 -0.13
N THR A 608 -5.45 16.90 -1.08
CA THR A 608 -4.48 17.98 -1.27
C THR A 608 -4.59 18.97 -0.11
N GLY A 609 -3.45 19.31 0.51
CA GLY A 609 -3.41 20.23 1.65
C GLY A 609 -3.75 19.60 3.01
N PHE A 610 -3.86 18.27 3.11
CA PHE A 610 -3.99 17.58 4.38
C PHE A 610 -2.63 17.08 4.90
N ALA A 611 -2.39 17.31 6.19
CA ALA A 611 -1.29 16.69 6.91
C ALA A 611 -1.58 15.20 7.13
N GLN A 612 -0.58 14.34 6.99
CA GLN A 612 -0.73 12.90 7.19
C GLN A 612 0.00 12.44 8.47
N THR A 613 -0.66 11.59 9.24
CA THR A 613 -0.06 10.86 10.36
C THR A 613 -0.40 9.38 10.27
N THR A 614 0.52 8.52 10.70
CA THR A 614 0.35 7.06 10.67
C THR A 614 0.35 6.51 12.09
N ILE A 615 -0.68 5.75 12.46
CA ILE A 615 -0.77 5.05 13.75
C ILE A 615 0.23 3.90 13.75
N GLU A 616 1.10 3.89 14.76
CA GLU A 616 2.10 2.85 14.96
C GLU A 616 1.53 1.63 15.67
N ALA A 617 2.28 0.53 15.59
CA ALA A 617 2.02 -0.67 16.39
C ALA A 617 2.09 -0.34 17.89
N LEU A 618 1.26 -1.00 18.71
CA LEU A 618 1.27 -0.77 20.16
C LEU A 618 2.64 -1.15 20.74
N ASP A 619 3.23 -0.23 21.49
CA ASP A 619 4.44 -0.49 22.28
C ASP A 619 4.12 -1.30 23.55
N PRO A 620 5.12 -1.92 24.19
CA PRO A 620 4.91 -2.72 25.40
C PRO A 620 4.23 -1.97 26.56
N GLY A 621 4.46 -0.66 26.69
CA GLY A 621 3.83 0.17 27.71
C GLY A 621 2.36 0.45 27.42
N ALA A 622 2.01 0.68 26.15
CA ALA A 622 0.63 0.80 25.70
C ALA A 622 -0.15 -0.51 25.90
N ILE A 623 0.46 -1.65 25.57
CA ILE A 623 -0.09 -2.99 25.83
C ILE A 623 -0.35 -3.16 27.33
N ASP A 624 0.66 -2.96 28.17
CA ASP A 624 0.53 -3.08 29.63
C ASP A 624 -0.54 -2.14 30.20
N GLY A 625 -0.58 -0.89 29.72
CA GLY A 625 -1.58 0.10 30.09
C GLY A 625 -3.01 -0.35 29.75
N PHE A 626 -3.22 -0.98 28.60
CA PHE A 626 -4.50 -1.57 28.23
C PHE A 626 -4.86 -2.74 29.13
N LEU A 627 -3.94 -3.67 29.38
CA LEU A 627 -4.17 -4.84 30.24
C LEU A 627 -4.49 -4.45 31.70
N GLY A 628 -3.83 -3.42 32.22
CA GLY A 628 -4.10 -2.87 33.54
C GLY A 628 -5.45 -2.15 33.61
N ARG A 629 -5.87 -1.44 32.55
CA ARG A 629 -7.22 -0.86 32.44
C ARG A 629 -8.30 -1.92 32.32
N TRP A 630 -8.08 -2.91 31.46
CA TRP A 630 -8.94 -4.07 31.25
C TRP A 630 -9.20 -4.82 32.56
N SER A 631 -8.14 -5.16 33.29
CA SER A 631 -8.27 -5.91 34.55
C SER A 631 -8.98 -5.11 35.64
N ARG A 632 -8.74 -3.80 35.73
CA ARG A 632 -9.48 -2.92 36.65
C ARG A 632 -10.96 -2.80 36.28
N ALA A 633 -11.27 -2.72 34.99
CA ALA A 633 -12.65 -2.62 34.52
C ALA A 633 -13.43 -3.91 34.81
N LEU A 634 -12.80 -5.08 34.72
CA LEU A 634 -13.41 -6.38 35.07
C LEU A 634 -13.60 -6.57 36.58
N PHE A 635 -12.69 -6.03 37.39
CA PHE A 635 -12.67 -6.18 38.84
C PHE A 635 -12.77 -4.82 39.56
N ALA A 636 -13.74 -3.99 39.15
CA ALA A 636 -13.88 -2.61 39.64
C ALA A 636 -13.89 -2.49 41.17
N ASP A 637 -14.51 -3.44 41.87
CA ASP A 637 -14.63 -3.46 43.33
C ASP A 637 -13.52 -4.27 44.05
N HIS A 638 -12.58 -4.86 43.30
CA HIS A 638 -11.58 -5.80 43.83
C HIS A 638 -10.17 -5.52 43.28
N PRO A 639 -9.46 -4.47 43.76
CA PRO A 639 -8.18 -4.04 43.19
C PRO A 639 -7.08 -5.12 43.27
N GLU A 640 -7.04 -5.92 44.34
CA GLU A 640 -6.08 -7.02 44.46
C GLU A 640 -6.28 -8.10 43.38
N ARG A 641 -7.54 -8.43 43.06
CA ARG A 641 -7.86 -9.36 41.97
C ARG A 641 -7.55 -8.77 40.60
N ALA A 642 -7.79 -7.46 40.42
CA ALA A 642 -7.41 -6.75 39.20
C ALA A 642 -5.89 -6.82 38.96
N GLN A 643 -5.09 -6.60 40.00
CA GLN A 643 -3.63 -6.65 39.90
C GLN A 643 -3.11 -8.07 39.65
N ALA A 644 -3.69 -9.09 40.31
CA ALA A 644 -3.33 -10.48 40.07
C ALA A 644 -3.65 -10.91 38.63
N HIS A 645 -4.85 -10.58 38.12
CA HIS A 645 -5.25 -10.86 36.74
C HIS A 645 -4.38 -10.14 35.71
N HIS A 646 -4.01 -8.87 35.97
CA HIS A 646 -3.10 -8.12 35.11
C HIS A 646 -1.72 -8.77 35.03
N ALA A 647 -1.14 -9.19 36.17
CA ALA A 647 0.14 -9.86 36.20
C ALA A 647 0.11 -11.21 35.45
N GLU A 648 -0.94 -12.00 35.65
CA GLU A 648 -1.13 -13.29 34.98
C GLU A 648 -1.26 -13.13 33.45
N LEU A 649 -2.13 -12.23 32.99
CA LEU A 649 -2.34 -11.98 31.57
C LEU A 649 -1.08 -11.40 30.89
N THR A 650 -0.37 -10.51 31.57
CA THR A 650 0.90 -9.96 31.06
C THR A 650 1.96 -11.04 30.91
N ALA A 651 2.11 -11.91 31.92
CA ALA A 651 3.02 -13.05 31.85
C ALA A 651 2.62 -14.03 30.73
N ALA A 652 1.33 -14.29 30.57
CA ALA A 652 0.82 -15.16 29.51
C ALA A 652 1.12 -14.63 28.11
N LEU A 653 0.91 -13.32 27.87
CA LEU A 653 1.24 -12.68 26.59
C LEU A 653 2.76 -12.63 26.34
N ALA A 654 3.56 -12.40 27.39
CA ALA A 654 5.01 -12.34 27.29
C ALA A 654 5.67 -13.70 27.01
N SER A 655 4.97 -14.80 27.33
CA SER A 655 5.51 -16.17 27.26
C SER A 655 5.92 -16.62 25.85
N ARG A 656 5.35 -16.03 24.78
CA ARG A 656 5.54 -16.47 23.39
C ARG A 656 5.73 -15.29 22.43
N PRO A 657 6.78 -15.29 21.60
CA PRO A 657 7.01 -14.25 20.60
C PRO A 657 5.83 -14.03 19.66
N GLU A 658 5.16 -15.11 19.22
CA GLU A 658 4.04 -15.05 18.28
C GLU A 658 2.82 -14.34 18.89
N ILE A 659 2.55 -14.59 20.18
CA ILE A 659 1.47 -13.93 20.91
C ILE A 659 1.79 -12.45 21.13
N ARG A 660 3.04 -12.12 21.47
CA ARG A 660 3.49 -10.73 21.61
C ARG A 660 3.29 -9.95 20.31
N ARG A 661 3.66 -10.55 19.17
CA ARG A 661 3.48 -9.96 17.83
C ARG A 661 2.01 -9.67 17.51
N LEU A 662 1.13 -10.61 17.81
CA LEU A 662 -0.31 -10.42 17.66
C LEU A 662 -0.82 -9.27 18.56
N ALA A 663 -0.36 -9.21 19.81
CA ALA A 663 -0.78 -8.21 20.81
C ALA A 663 -0.42 -6.76 20.44
N ARG A 664 0.45 -6.53 19.45
CA ARG A 664 0.76 -5.16 18.96
C ARG A 664 -0.36 -4.51 18.17
N ASN A 665 -1.37 -5.27 17.77
CA ASN A 665 -2.61 -4.76 17.17
C ASN A 665 -3.73 -4.72 18.22
N THR A 666 -4.44 -3.59 18.31
CA THR A 666 -5.46 -3.34 19.34
C THR A 666 -6.60 -4.37 19.33
N VAL A 667 -7.08 -4.79 18.14
CA VAL A 667 -8.15 -5.80 18.04
C VAL A 667 -7.64 -7.18 18.50
N MET A 668 -6.42 -7.56 18.14
CA MET A 668 -5.84 -8.83 18.57
C MET A 668 -5.51 -8.85 20.06
N LEU A 669 -4.99 -7.75 20.61
CA LEU A 669 -4.80 -7.59 22.05
C LEU A 669 -6.11 -7.78 22.81
N THR A 670 -7.19 -7.18 22.30
CA THR A 670 -8.54 -7.37 22.84
C THR A 670 -8.99 -8.81 22.73
N ALA A 671 -8.78 -9.47 21.57
CA ALA A 671 -9.12 -10.87 21.36
C ALA A 671 -8.41 -11.78 22.37
N LEU A 672 -7.11 -11.60 22.56
CA LEU A 672 -6.30 -12.36 23.51
C LEU A 672 -6.75 -12.14 24.95
N ALA A 673 -7.07 -10.90 25.33
CA ALA A 673 -7.59 -10.58 26.66
C ALA A 673 -8.96 -11.25 26.92
N VAL A 674 -9.84 -11.29 25.91
CA VAL A 674 -11.14 -11.98 26.04
C VAL A 674 -10.99 -13.50 26.05
N VAL A 675 -10.11 -14.07 25.22
CA VAL A 675 -9.83 -15.52 25.22
C VAL A 675 -9.26 -15.94 26.56
N HIS A 676 -8.28 -15.20 27.11
CA HIS A 676 -7.74 -15.47 28.42
C HIS A 676 -8.82 -15.44 29.52
N TRP A 677 -9.72 -14.46 29.47
CA TRP A 677 -10.85 -14.38 30.41
C TRP A 677 -11.80 -15.57 30.29
N ASN A 678 -12.24 -15.89 29.08
CA ASN A 678 -13.24 -16.92 28.84
C ASN A 678 -12.69 -18.33 29.13
N ASP A 679 -11.45 -18.61 28.73
CA ASP A 679 -10.82 -19.93 28.85
C ASP A 679 -9.99 -20.05 30.15
N LYS A 680 -10.04 -19.04 31.04
CA LYS A 680 -9.25 -18.87 32.28
C LYS A 680 -7.73 -18.78 32.11
N ARG A 681 -7.17 -19.31 31.02
CA ARG A 681 -5.77 -19.19 30.62
C ARG A 681 -5.67 -19.21 29.10
N LEU A 682 -4.58 -18.67 28.55
CA LEU A 682 -4.32 -18.81 27.11
C LEU A 682 -3.91 -20.25 26.80
N PRO A 683 -4.45 -20.87 25.73
CA PRO A 683 -4.06 -22.21 25.33
C PRO A 683 -2.56 -22.36 25.06
N GLU A 684 -2.00 -23.47 25.55
CA GLU A 684 -0.59 -23.78 25.32
C GLU A 684 -0.33 -24.33 23.92
N GLN A 685 -1.31 -24.95 23.26
CA GLN A 685 -1.11 -25.42 21.89
C GLN A 685 -1.60 -24.38 20.88
N ARG A 686 -0.83 -24.18 19.80
CA ARG A 686 -1.02 -23.08 18.84
C ARG A 686 -2.34 -23.18 18.06
N ALA A 687 -2.71 -24.37 17.60
CA ALA A 687 -3.99 -24.61 16.93
C ALA A 687 -5.19 -24.33 17.85
N GLU A 688 -5.12 -24.72 19.13
CA GLU A 688 -6.16 -24.40 20.12
C GLU A 688 -6.28 -22.88 20.36
N LEU A 689 -5.14 -22.18 20.46
CA LEU A 689 -5.11 -20.72 20.58
C LEU A 689 -5.75 -20.02 19.37
N TYR A 690 -5.35 -20.41 18.15
CA TYR A 690 -5.90 -19.82 16.93
C TYR A 690 -7.38 -20.15 16.75
N GLU A 691 -7.82 -21.35 17.11
CA GLU A 691 -9.25 -21.69 17.15
C GLU A 691 -10.01 -20.76 18.08
N SER A 692 -9.52 -20.53 19.30
CA SER A 692 -10.17 -19.64 20.26
C SER A 692 -10.25 -18.20 19.77
N ILE A 693 -9.18 -17.68 19.15
CA ILE A 693 -9.16 -16.32 18.58
C ILE A 693 -10.13 -16.21 17.40
N ILE A 694 -10.08 -17.13 16.44
CA ILE A 694 -10.92 -17.10 15.24
C ILE A 694 -12.40 -17.32 15.60
N ARG A 695 -12.68 -18.21 16.55
CA ARG A 695 -14.00 -18.38 17.15
C ARG A 695 -14.50 -17.06 17.71
N TRP A 696 -13.72 -16.42 18.57
CA TRP A 696 -14.09 -15.13 19.17
C TRP A 696 -14.33 -14.05 18.11
N LEU A 697 -13.41 -13.87 17.17
CA LEU A 697 -13.54 -12.89 16.08
C LEU A 697 -14.83 -13.11 15.29
N SER A 698 -15.11 -14.36 14.89
CA SER A 698 -16.32 -14.71 14.14
C SER A 698 -17.61 -14.49 14.94
N GLU A 699 -17.57 -14.60 16.26
CA GLU A 699 -18.70 -14.38 17.17
C GLU A 699 -18.89 -12.91 17.55
N ALA A 700 -17.81 -12.12 17.53
CA ALA A 700 -17.80 -10.69 17.84
C ALA A 700 -18.37 -9.82 16.69
N ARG A 701 -18.48 -10.39 15.48
CA ARG A 701 -19.08 -9.74 14.31
C ARG A 701 -20.48 -9.19 14.57
N GLU A 702 -20.84 -8.14 13.84
CA GLU A 702 -22.16 -7.53 13.96
C GLU A 702 -23.27 -8.43 13.44
N ARG A 703 -24.32 -8.57 14.27
CA ARG A 703 -25.53 -9.32 13.90
C ARG A 703 -26.41 -8.44 13.03
N ARG A 704 -26.51 -8.80 11.75
CA ARG A 704 -27.38 -8.16 10.76
C ARG A 704 -28.33 -9.22 10.16
N PRO A 705 -29.57 -8.85 9.79
CA PRO A 705 -30.46 -9.76 9.06
C PRO A 705 -29.79 -10.24 7.77
N GLY A 706 -29.84 -11.55 7.49
CA GLY A 706 -29.24 -12.14 6.26
C GLY A 706 -27.75 -12.47 6.31
N ARG A 707 -27.02 -12.05 7.37
CA ARG A 707 -25.59 -12.37 7.53
C ARG A 707 -25.35 -13.83 7.91
N GLU A 708 -24.27 -14.41 7.40
CA GLU A 708 -23.87 -15.78 7.71
C GLU A 708 -23.52 -15.98 9.20
N LYS A 709 -24.01 -17.08 9.77
CA LYS A 709 -23.73 -17.46 11.16
C LYS A 709 -22.22 -17.63 11.40
N PRO A 710 -21.68 -17.38 12.61
CA PRO A 710 -20.25 -17.52 12.93
C PRO A 710 -19.63 -18.83 12.47
N GLN A 711 -20.31 -19.96 12.69
CA GLN A 711 -19.83 -21.28 12.26
C GLN A 711 -19.74 -21.38 10.73
N ARG A 712 -20.73 -20.85 10.01
CA ARG A 712 -20.76 -20.87 8.54
C ARG A 712 -19.71 -19.94 7.95
N CYS A 713 -19.52 -18.77 8.54
CA CYS A 713 -18.45 -17.85 8.17
C CYS A 713 -17.07 -18.51 8.27
N ARG A 714 -16.75 -19.14 9.40
CA ARG A 714 -15.48 -19.85 9.57
C ARG A 714 -15.29 -20.93 8.53
N GLN A 715 -16.34 -21.70 8.22
CA GLN A 715 -16.31 -22.71 7.17
C GLN A 715 -16.03 -22.12 5.78
N LEU A 716 -16.71 -21.04 5.40
CA LEU A 716 -16.48 -20.36 4.12
C LEU A 716 -15.06 -19.79 4.03
N LEU A 717 -14.56 -19.18 5.11
CA LEU A 717 -13.19 -18.67 5.15
C LEU A 717 -12.14 -19.78 5.16
N ALA A 718 -12.43 -20.94 5.78
CA ALA A 718 -11.60 -22.13 5.69
C ALA A 718 -11.53 -22.69 4.26
N ASP A 719 -12.67 -22.73 3.56
CA ASP A 719 -12.72 -23.12 2.15
C ASP A 719 -11.92 -22.15 1.26
N LEU A 720 -12.01 -20.84 1.52
CA LEU A 720 -11.20 -19.82 0.83
C LEU A 720 -9.70 -20.01 1.11
N ALA A 721 -9.33 -20.20 2.38
CA ALA A 721 -7.94 -20.42 2.77
C ALA A 721 -7.35 -21.67 2.11
N LEU A 722 -8.11 -22.76 2.05
CA LEU A 722 -7.69 -23.96 1.32
C LEU A 722 -7.53 -23.69 -0.18
N ALA A 723 -8.49 -23.00 -0.81
CA ALA A 723 -8.41 -22.66 -2.22
C ALA A 723 -7.17 -21.81 -2.54
N MET A 724 -6.83 -20.86 -1.66
CA MET A 724 -5.60 -20.06 -1.76
C MET A 724 -4.35 -20.91 -1.57
N GLN A 725 -4.39 -21.92 -0.69
CA GLN A 725 -3.27 -22.84 -0.44
C GLN A 725 -3.02 -23.81 -1.61
N THR A 726 -4.07 -24.29 -2.28
CA THR A 726 -4.01 -25.32 -3.33
C THR A 726 -3.92 -24.78 -4.76
N GLU A 727 -3.69 -23.48 -4.95
CA GLU A 727 -3.71 -22.89 -6.28
C GLU A 727 -2.55 -23.40 -7.17
N ALA A 728 -2.79 -23.54 -8.47
CA ALA A 728 -1.84 -24.15 -9.41
C ALA A 728 -0.48 -23.42 -9.49
N ARG A 729 -0.45 -22.11 -9.18
CA ARG A 729 0.78 -21.30 -9.13
C ARG A 729 1.47 -21.35 -7.76
N GLY A 730 1.04 -22.23 -6.85
CA GLY A 730 1.48 -22.26 -5.45
C GLY A 730 0.57 -21.44 -4.53
N ARG A 731 0.91 -21.40 -3.23
CA ARG A 731 0.13 -20.69 -2.20
C ARG A 731 -0.04 -19.21 -2.55
N GLN A 732 -1.28 -18.77 -2.63
CA GLN A 732 -1.61 -17.34 -2.76
C GLN A 732 -1.76 -16.72 -1.37
N VAL A 733 -1.09 -15.60 -1.10
CA VAL A 733 -1.24 -14.83 0.15
C VAL A 733 -2.19 -13.65 -0.02
N GLN A 734 -2.43 -13.25 -1.27
CA GLN A 734 -3.33 -12.17 -1.66
C GLN A 734 -4.04 -12.58 -2.96
N VAL A 735 -5.33 -12.27 -3.08
CA VAL A 735 -6.17 -12.64 -4.25
C VAL A 735 -7.16 -11.53 -4.55
N SER A 736 -7.70 -11.41 -5.76
CA SER A 736 -8.80 -10.46 -6.00
C SER A 736 -10.08 -10.92 -5.30
N ARG A 737 -10.93 -9.98 -4.86
CA ARG A 737 -12.23 -10.31 -4.25
C ARG A 737 -13.12 -11.10 -5.21
N HIS A 738 -13.07 -10.77 -6.50
CA HIS A 738 -13.76 -11.51 -7.55
C HIS A 738 -13.31 -12.98 -7.63
N TRP A 739 -12.00 -13.24 -7.61
CA TRP A 739 -11.47 -14.60 -7.59
C TRP A 739 -11.94 -15.35 -6.34
N ALA A 740 -11.91 -14.70 -5.17
CA ALA A 740 -12.36 -15.30 -3.92
C ALA A 740 -13.88 -15.62 -3.96
N ALA A 741 -14.69 -14.71 -4.49
CA ALA A 741 -16.12 -14.91 -4.68
C ALA A 741 -16.41 -16.08 -5.65
N GLU A 742 -15.67 -16.19 -6.75
CA GLU A 742 -15.79 -17.29 -7.69
C GLU A 742 -15.49 -18.64 -7.04
N ARG A 743 -14.42 -18.72 -6.22
CA ARG A 743 -14.07 -19.95 -5.49
C ARG A 743 -15.11 -20.31 -4.42
N LEU A 744 -15.82 -19.34 -3.86
CA LEU A 744 -16.84 -19.57 -2.84
C LEU A 744 -18.26 -19.74 -3.38
N ALA A 745 -18.55 -19.32 -4.61
CA ALA A 745 -19.90 -19.29 -5.18
C ALA A 745 -20.65 -20.63 -5.02
N HIS A 746 -19.99 -21.74 -5.37
CA HIS A 746 -20.56 -23.09 -5.27
C HIS A 746 -20.98 -23.49 -3.85
N ARG A 747 -20.48 -22.81 -2.81
CA ARG A 747 -20.83 -23.08 -1.40
C ARG A 747 -22.18 -22.49 -1.01
N PHE A 748 -22.73 -21.55 -1.77
CA PHE A 748 -24.04 -20.96 -1.47
C PHE A 748 -25.22 -21.78 -2.00
N GLY A 749 -24.98 -22.77 -2.86
CA GLY A 749 -26.00 -23.72 -3.30
C GLY A 749 -27.16 -23.11 -4.10
N LEU A 750 -26.93 -21.95 -4.72
CA LEU A 750 -27.90 -21.29 -5.61
C LEU A 750 -27.83 -21.93 -7.01
N ALA A 751 -28.98 -21.95 -7.70
CA ALA A 751 -29.09 -22.58 -9.02
C ALA A 751 -28.50 -21.73 -10.16
N ASP A 752 -28.41 -20.42 -9.95
CA ASP A 752 -27.77 -19.47 -10.86
C ASP A 752 -26.36 -19.15 -10.36
N ASP A 753 -25.35 -19.43 -11.18
CA ASP A 753 -23.94 -19.16 -10.90
C ASP A 753 -23.65 -17.66 -10.72
N ALA A 754 -24.39 -16.78 -11.40
CA ALA A 754 -24.24 -15.34 -11.25
C ALA A 754 -24.73 -14.88 -9.88
N GLU A 755 -25.91 -15.35 -9.46
CA GLU A 755 -26.49 -15.07 -8.14
C GLU A 755 -25.62 -15.65 -7.01
N ALA A 756 -25.06 -16.84 -7.20
CA ALA A 756 -24.12 -17.47 -6.28
C ALA A 756 -22.84 -16.64 -6.08
N ARG A 757 -22.28 -16.10 -7.18
CA ARG A 757 -21.10 -15.23 -7.12
C ARG A 757 -21.41 -13.90 -6.47
N GLU A 758 -22.56 -13.29 -6.76
CA GLU A 758 -22.98 -12.03 -6.14
C GLU A 758 -23.16 -12.19 -4.62
N ARG A 759 -23.79 -13.29 -4.18
CA ARG A 759 -23.92 -13.60 -2.77
C ARG A 759 -22.56 -13.84 -2.09
N ALA A 760 -21.63 -14.51 -2.77
CA ALA A 760 -20.28 -14.73 -2.27
C ALA A 760 -19.48 -13.42 -2.16
N ASP A 761 -19.58 -12.52 -3.14
CA ASP A 761 -18.95 -11.20 -3.11
C ASP A 761 -19.51 -10.35 -1.95
N ALA A 762 -20.83 -10.36 -1.77
CA ALA A 762 -21.49 -9.69 -0.65
C ALA A 762 -21.00 -10.22 0.71
N PHE A 763 -20.89 -11.54 0.86
CA PHE A 763 -20.30 -12.14 2.07
C PHE A 763 -18.88 -11.64 2.32
N LEU A 764 -18.01 -11.64 1.31
CA LEU A 764 -16.63 -11.18 1.46
C LEU A 764 -16.55 -9.70 1.84
N ALA A 765 -17.37 -8.85 1.22
CA ALA A 765 -17.46 -7.43 1.55
C ALA A 765 -17.91 -7.20 3.00
N GLU A 766 -18.89 -7.98 3.50
CA GLU A 766 -19.31 -7.94 4.91
C GLU A 766 -18.17 -8.32 5.88
N GLU A 767 -17.36 -9.32 5.52
CA GLU A 767 -16.28 -9.81 6.38
C GLU A 767 -15.01 -8.94 6.35
N GLU A 768 -14.73 -8.23 5.26
CA GLU A 768 -13.64 -7.25 5.15
C GLU A 768 -13.76 -6.10 6.16
N ILE A 769 -15.00 -5.77 6.53
CA ILE A 769 -15.31 -4.65 7.44
C ILE A 769 -15.28 -5.13 8.89
N ASP A 770 -15.90 -6.28 9.18
CA ASP A 770 -16.31 -6.62 10.55
C ASP A 770 -15.58 -7.83 11.17
N SER A 771 -15.00 -8.73 10.35
CA SER A 771 -14.54 -10.04 10.86
C SER A 771 -13.23 -9.96 11.64
N GLY A 772 -12.34 -9.04 11.26
CA GLY A 772 -10.94 -9.05 11.71
C GLY A 772 -10.14 -10.27 11.22
N LEU A 773 -10.70 -11.11 10.34
CA LEU A 773 -10.07 -12.31 9.78
C LEU A 773 -9.51 -12.06 8.39
N ILE A 774 -10.26 -11.36 7.55
CA ILE A 774 -9.84 -10.94 6.20
C ILE A 774 -9.86 -9.43 6.08
N VAL A 775 -8.98 -8.91 5.22
CA VAL A 775 -8.83 -7.47 4.97
C VAL A 775 -8.50 -7.22 3.50
N ARG A 776 -8.93 -6.06 3.02
CA ARG A 776 -8.56 -5.54 1.70
C ARG A 776 -7.25 -4.73 1.79
N ARG A 777 -6.28 -5.04 0.92
CA ARG A 777 -5.09 -4.23 0.63
C ARG A 777 -5.06 -3.92 -0.88
N GLY A 778 -5.30 -2.66 -1.24
CA GLY A 778 -5.48 -2.25 -2.63
C GLY A 778 -6.71 -2.91 -3.23
N HIS A 779 -6.55 -3.57 -4.38
CA HIS A 779 -7.58 -4.36 -5.05
C HIS A 779 -7.61 -5.85 -4.61
N GLN A 780 -6.76 -6.24 -3.65
CA GLN A 780 -6.62 -7.64 -3.24
C GLN A 780 -7.11 -7.88 -1.81
N LEU A 781 -7.77 -9.01 -1.64
CA LEU A 781 -8.19 -9.63 -0.40
C LEU A 781 -7.04 -10.49 0.14
N LYS A 782 -6.79 -10.40 1.45
CA LYS A 782 -5.89 -11.30 2.18
C LYS A 782 -6.43 -11.58 3.58
N PHE A 783 -5.95 -12.65 4.20
CA PHE A 783 -6.13 -12.83 5.64
C PHE A 783 -5.32 -11.76 6.40
N TRP A 784 -5.84 -11.30 7.54
CA TRP A 784 -5.18 -10.27 8.35
C TRP A 784 -3.77 -10.73 8.78
N HIS A 785 -3.65 -11.99 9.21
CA HIS A 785 -2.39 -12.66 9.49
C HIS A 785 -2.26 -13.93 8.64
N LEU A 786 -1.05 -14.21 8.13
CA LEU A 786 -0.79 -15.41 7.33
C LEU A 786 -1.13 -16.69 8.11
N THR A 787 -0.80 -16.73 9.40
CA THR A 787 -1.11 -17.89 10.24
C THR A 787 -2.62 -18.15 10.41
N PHE A 788 -3.48 -17.14 10.26
CA PHE A 788 -4.93 -17.40 10.20
C PHE A 788 -5.32 -18.10 8.90
N GLN A 789 -4.71 -17.73 7.77
CA GLN A 789 -4.88 -18.46 6.52
C GLN A 789 -4.39 -19.90 6.67
N GLU A 790 -3.18 -20.11 7.19
CA GLU A 790 -2.58 -21.44 7.36
C GLU A 790 -3.43 -22.32 8.31
N TYR A 791 -3.89 -21.75 9.44
CA TYR A 791 -4.78 -22.46 10.37
C TYR A 791 -6.15 -22.78 9.74
N LEU A 792 -6.77 -21.83 9.02
CA LEU A 792 -8.06 -22.06 8.37
C LEU A 792 -7.97 -23.07 7.22
N ALA A 793 -6.86 -23.07 6.48
CA ALA A 793 -6.56 -24.12 5.49
C ALA A 793 -6.39 -25.49 6.17
N ALA A 794 -5.70 -25.54 7.31
CA ALA A 794 -5.57 -26.74 8.13
C ALA A 794 -6.93 -27.24 8.65
N GLN A 795 -7.80 -26.32 9.09
CA GLN A 795 -9.16 -26.65 9.52
C GLN A 795 -10.01 -27.22 8.37
N ALA A 796 -9.93 -26.63 7.18
CA ALA A 796 -10.59 -27.15 5.99
C ALA A 796 -10.06 -28.54 5.60
N LEU A 797 -8.75 -28.78 5.66
CA LEU A 797 -8.14 -30.11 5.42
C LEU A 797 -8.59 -31.14 6.46
N GLY A 798 -8.62 -30.78 7.74
CA GLY A 798 -9.08 -31.65 8.82
C GLY A 798 -10.57 -31.99 8.73
N GLY A 799 -11.35 -31.21 7.98
CA GLY A 799 -12.76 -31.51 7.67
C GLY A 799 -12.98 -32.40 6.45
N ARG A 800 -11.94 -32.68 5.64
CA ARG A 800 -12.02 -33.59 4.48
C ARG A 800 -11.98 -35.06 4.92
N GLY A 801 -12.47 -35.95 4.06
CA GLY A 801 -12.29 -37.39 4.26
C GLY A 801 -10.82 -37.81 4.13
N ASP A 802 -10.41 -38.87 4.81
CA ASP A 802 -9.00 -39.28 4.90
C ASP A 802 -8.36 -39.50 3.52
N ALA A 803 -9.09 -40.11 2.58
CA ALA A 803 -8.63 -40.32 1.21
C ALA A 803 -8.37 -39.00 0.46
N GLU A 804 -9.31 -38.05 0.51
CA GLU A 804 -9.18 -36.75 -0.16
C GLU A 804 -8.02 -35.93 0.43
N ARG A 805 -7.91 -35.91 1.76
CA ARG A 805 -6.79 -35.25 2.47
C ARG A 805 -5.45 -35.87 2.10
N THR A 806 -5.36 -37.20 2.07
CA THR A 806 -4.17 -37.95 1.67
C THR A 806 -3.79 -37.62 0.23
N THR A 807 -4.76 -37.61 -0.69
CA THR A 807 -4.50 -37.24 -2.09
C THR A 807 -3.94 -35.83 -2.20
N LEU A 808 -4.54 -34.83 -1.55
CA LEU A 808 -4.09 -33.44 -1.59
C LEU A 808 -2.67 -33.26 -1.04
N LEU A 809 -2.34 -33.95 0.06
CA LEU A 809 -1.04 -33.80 0.71
C LEU A 809 0.06 -34.63 0.04
N LEU A 810 -0.21 -35.90 -0.23
CA LEU A 810 0.80 -36.92 -0.57
C LEU A 810 0.94 -37.17 -2.07
N SER A 811 0.01 -36.71 -2.91
CA SER A 811 0.16 -36.89 -4.36
C SER A 811 1.18 -35.88 -4.92
N PRO A 812 2.13 -36.30 -5.76
CA PRO A 812 3.15 -35.40 -6.35
C PRO A 812 2.55 -34.23 -7.15
N GLY A 813 1.34 -34.38 -7.68
CA GLY A 813 0.71 -33.38 -8.54
C GLY A 813 1.57 -33.08 -9.77
N VAL A 814 1.71 -31.79 -10.10
CA VAL A 814 2.50 -31.30 -11.27
C VAL A 814 3.99 -31.13 -10.94
N THR A 815 4.36 -31.02 -9.66
CA THR A 815 5.70 -30.52 -9.24
C THR A 815 6.67 -31.62 -8.81
N GLU A 816 6.40 -32.89 -9.12
CA GLU A 816 7.16 -34.11 -8.71
C GLU A 816 7.33 -34.34 -7.18
N VAL A 817 7.18 -33.29 -6.35
CA VAL A 817 7.26 -33.32 -4.88
C VAL A 817 5.86 -33.17 -4.27
N PRO A 818 5.43 -34.09 -3.37
CA PRO A 818 4.17 -34.00 -2.65
C PRO A 818 4.00 -32.69 -1.87
N ALA A 819 2.76 -32.22 -1.73
CA ALA A 819 2.45 -30.92 -1.14
C ALA A 819 2.98 -30.77 0.30
N LEU A 820 2.86 -31.79 1.14
CA LEU A 820 3.34 -31.78 2.53
C LEU A 820 4.84 -31.47 2.70
N TYR A 821 5.65 -31.70 1.67
CA TYR A 821 7.10 -31.49 1.71
C TYR A 821 7.52 -30.14 1.11
N ARG A 822 6.57 -29.34 0.63
CA ARG A 822 6.86 -28.02 0.07
C ARG A 822 6.89 -26.97 1.20
N PRO A 823 7.82 -26.00 1.17
CA PRO A 823 7.97 -25.01 2.24
C PRO A 823 6.66 -24.28 2.59
N GLU A 824 5.86 -23.93 1.59
CA GLU A 824 4.62 -23.17 1.74
C GLU A 824 3.47 -23.97 2.41
N TRP A 825 3.62 -25.28 2.56
CA TRP A 825 2.66 -26.17 3.24
C TRP A 825 3.07 -26.54 4.66
N ARG A 826 4.34 -26.30 5.03
CA ARG A 826 4.91 -26.75 6.30
C ARG A 826 4.06 -26.34 7.49
N GLU A 827 3.79 -25.04 7.63
CA GLU A 827 3.04 -24.51 8.76
C GLU A 827 1.58 -25.04 8.79
N THR A 828 0.92 -25.09 7.64
CA THR A 828 -0.43 -25.66 7.50
C THR A 828 -0.48 -27.13 7.94
N VAL A 829 0.55 -27.93 7.64
CA VAL A 829 0.62 -29.35 8.05
C VAL A 829 0.88 -29.49 9.55
N LEU A 830 1.71 -28.63 10.14
CA LEU A 830 1.93 -28.64 11.60
C LEU A 830 0.64 -28.27 12.36
N LEU A 831 -0.04 -27.20 11.92
CA LEU A 831 -1.33 -26.79 12.47
C LEU A 831 -2.42 -27.85 12.26
N LEU A 832 -2.39 -28.57 11.12
CA LEU A 832 -3.28 -29.70 10.86
C LEU A 832 -3.12 -30.80 11.90
N GLY A 833 -1.90 -31.09 12.36
CA GLY A 833 -1.68 -32.04 13.46
C GLY A 833 -2.49 -31.65 14.70
N GLY A 834 -2.46 -30.37 15.08
CA GLY A 834 -3.24 -29.84 16.20
C GLY A 834 -4.76 -29.92 15.97
N VAL A 835 -5.21 -29.55 14.76
CA VAL A 835 -6.63 -29.66 14.36
C VAL A 835 -7.12 -31.11 14.45
N LEU A 836 -6.35 -32.07 13.95
CA LEU A 836 -6.72 -33.49 13.98
C LEU A 836 -6.73 -34.03 15.41
N TRP A 837 -5.77 -33.63 16.24
CA TRP A 837 -5.75 -33.99 17.66
C TRP A 837 -7.04 -33.57 18.38
N LEU A 838 -7.50 -32.34 18.14
CA LEU A 838 -8.76 -31.83 18.71
C LEU A 838 -10.00 -32.61 18.23
N GLN A 839 -9.91 -33.31 17.11
CA GLN A 839 -10.97 -34.18 16.57
C GLN A 839 -10.85 -35.64 17.05
N GLY A 840 -9.67 -36.06 17.50
CA GLY A 840 -9.36 -37.42 17.96
C GLY A 840 -7.90 -37.79 17.71
N GLN A 841 -7.24 -38.42 18.68
CA GLN A 841 -5.85 -38.86 18.56
C GLN A 841 -5.64 -39.82 17.38
N ASP A 842 -6.60 -40.71 17.13
CA ASP A 842 -6.63 -41.66 16.03
C ASP A 842 -6.43 -40.99 14.67
N ARG A 843 -7.01 -39.79 14.47
CA ARG A 843 -6.86 -39.05 13.21
C ARG A 843 -5.44 -38.54 12.96
N VAL A 844 -4.69 -38.24 14.03
CA VAL A 844 -3.27 -37.88 13.91
C VAL A 844 -2.47 -39.11 13.56
N ASP A 845 -2.73 -40.23 14.25
CA ASP A 845 -2.07 -41.51 13.98
C ASP A 845 -2.31 -41.99 12.54
N ASP A 846 -3.52 -41.81 12.01
CA ASP A 846 -3.85 -42.12 10.61
C ASP A 846 -3.07 -41.24 9.61
N LEU A 847 -2.90 -39.95 9.90
CA LEU A 847 -2.06 -39.07 9.08
C LEU A 847 -0.60 -39.54 9.11
N VAL A 848 -0.06 -39.87 10.29
CA VAL A 848 1.29 -40.40 10.44
C VAL A 848 1.45 -41.70 9.66
N ALA A 849 0.51 -42.62 9.80
CA ALA A 849 0.52 -43.91 9.11
C ALA A 849 0.45 -43.73 7.57
N ALA A 850 -0.35 -42.78 7.07
CA ALA A 850 -0.47 -42.48 5.66
C ALA A 850 0.85 -41.93 5.08
N VAL A 851 1.53 -41.02 5.78
CA VAL A 851 2.85 -40.50 5.39
C VAL A 851 3.90 -41.63 5.36
N LEU A 852 3.89 -42.52 6.36
CA LEU A 852 4.84 -43.65 6.40
C LEU A 852 4.51 -44.71 5.35
N GLN A 853 3.24 -44.89 5.00
CA GLN A 853 2.82 -45.83 3.96
C GLN A 853 3.17 -45.33 2.56
N SER A 854 3.15 -44.01 2.32
CA SER A 854 3.50 -43.44 1.00
C SER A 854 4.97 -43.65 0.62
N LEU A 855 5.81 -44.04 1.57
CA LEU A 855 7.23 -44.38 1.35
C LEU A 855 7.41 -45.71 0.58
N GLY A 856 6.39 -46.56 0.52
CA GLY A 856 6.48 -47.88 -0.12
C GLY A 856 7.32 -48.89 0.68
N GLU A 857 7.65 -50.01 0.04
CA GLU A 857 8.34 -51.14 0.71
C GLU A 857 9.85 -50.95 0.82
N THR A 858 10.46 -50.16 -0.07
CA THR A 858 11.93 -49.95 -0.15
C THR A 858 12.31 -48.48 -0.28
N PRO A 859 11.95 -47.63 0.70
CA PRO A 859 12.23 -46.20 0.61
C PRO A 859 13.73 -45.91 0.66
N THR A 860 14.14 -44.90 -0.10
CA THR A 860 15.48 -44.33 -0.05
C THR A 860 15.72 -43.64 1.30
N ARG A 861 17.00 -43.48 1.69
CA ARG A 861 17.39 -42.75 2.90
C ARG A 861 16.88 -41.31 2.91
N ALA A 862 16.85 -40.67 1.74
CA ALA A 862 16.33 -39.31 1.59
C ALA A 862 14.82 -39.23 1.83
N GLU A 863 14.04 -40.20 1.35
CA GLU A 863 12.59 -40.28 1.61
C GLU A 863 12.29 -40.55 3.08
N GLN A 864 13.04 -41.47 3.71
CA GLN A 864 12.95 -41.73 5.15
C GLN A 864 13.29 -40.48 5.97
N ALA A 865 14.31 -39.72 5.57
CA ALA A 865 14.68 -38.48 6.24
C ALA A 865 13.62 -37.37 6.12
N ARG A 866 13.02 -37.21 4.92
CA ARG A 866 11.89 -36.28 4.71
C ARG A 866 10.73 -36.60 5.62
N ALA A 867 10.29 -37.85 5.65
CA ALA A 867 9.17 -38.29 6.49
C ALA A 867 9.50 -38.14 7.98
N ALA A 868 10.69 -38.56 8.42
CA ALA A 868 11.12 -38.48 9.81
C ALA A 868 11.15 -37.06 10.34
N GLY A 869 11.70 -36.14 9.56
CA GLY A 869 11.71 -34.75 9.95
C GLY A 869 10.28 -34.20 10.04
N LEU A 870 9.42 -34.42 9.03
CA LEU A 870 8.09 -33.78 9.02
C LEU A 870 7.26 -34.23 10.22
N LEU A 871 7.25 -35.54 10.43
CA LEU A 871 6.59 -36.16 11.56
C LEU A 871 7.25 -35.73 12.88
N GLY A 872 8.56 -35.50 12.91
CA GLY A 872 9.28 -34.96 14.07
C GLY A 872 8.88 -33.53 14.43
N ALA A 873 8.74 -32.63 13.45
CA ALA A 873 8.21 -31.29 13.69
C ALA A 873 6.75 -31.34 14.15
N LEU A 874 5.92 -32.19 13.55
CA LEU A 874 4.52 -32.38 13.97
C LEU A 874 4.44 -32.89 15.41
N VAL A 875 5.25 -33.88 15.79
CA VAL A 875 5.33 -34.39 17.18
C VAL A 875 5.80 -33.31 18.14
N ARG A 876 6.73 -32.45 17.72
CA ARG A 876 7.22 -31.33 18.55
C ARG A 876 6.14 -30.25 18.75
N ASP A 877 5.38 -29.91 17.72
CA ASP A 877 4.24 -28.97 17.84
C ASP A 877 3.14 -29.55 18.76
N LEU A 878 2.93 -30.87 18.71
CA LEU A 878 2.00 -31.59 19.58
C LEU A 878 2.57 -31.97 20.96
N ALA A 879 3.77 -31.50 21.31
CA ALA A 879 4.38 -31.76 22.61
C ALA A 879 3.52 -31.30 23.81
N PRO A 880 2.78 -30.17 23.77
CA PRO A 880 1.85 -29.79 24.84
C PRO A 880 0.76 -30.84 25.12
N PHE A 881 0.42 -31.66 24.12
CA PHE A 881 -0.53 -32.77 24.25
C PHE A 881 0.14 -34.09 24.64
N SER A 882 1.46 -34.11 24.85
CA SER A 882 2.25 -35.33 25.12
C SER A 882 2.10 -36.41 24.02
N TYR A 883 1.85 -35.99 22.77
CA TYR A 883 1.66 -36.92 21.67
C TYR A 883 2.93 -37.72 21.34
N ARG A 884 2.73 -39.00 21.01
CA ARG A 884 3.77 -39.94 20.55
C ARG A 884 3.21 -40.75 19.38
N PRO A 885 3.89 -40.83 18.23
CA PRO A 885 3.44 -41.68 17.13
C PRO A 885 3.40 -43.15 17.54
N ALA A 886 2.27 -43.81 17.29
CA ALA A 886 2.11 -45.24 17.57
C ALA A 886 2.83 -46.15 16.55
N ASP A 887 3.06 -45.67 15.32
CA ASP A 887 3.63 -46.46 14.24
C ASP A 887 5.16 -46.64 14.40
N PRO A 888 5.67 -47.89 14.53
CA PRO A 888 7.09 -48.14 14.73
C PRO A 888 7.96 -47.75 13.53
N ARG A 889 7.40 -47.62 12.32
CA ARG A 889 8.13 -47.17 11.11
C ARG A 889 8.65 -45.74 11.26
N TYR A 890 8.00 -44.92 12.10
CA TYR A 890 8.49 -43.57 12.41
C TYR A 890 9.89 -43.60 13.04
N GLY A 891 10.09 -44.47 14.05
CA GLY A 891 11.39 -44.63 14.70
C GLY A 891 12.48 -45.13 13.74
N GLN A 892 12.10 -46.00 12.79
CA GLN A 892 13.01 -46.48 11.75
C GLN A 892 13.44 -45.34 10.81
N CYS A 893 12.49 -44.52 10.37
CA CYS A 893 12.78 -43.35 9.52
C CYS A 893 13.68 -42.35 10.24
N LEU A 894 13.43 -42.09 11.53
CA LEU A 894 14.25 -41.18 12.35
C LEU A 894 15.69 -41.67 12.49
N ASN A 895 15.87 -42.95 12.81
CA ASN A 895 17.21 -43.56 12.88
C ASN A 895 17.92 -43.52 11.53
N ALA A 896 17.18 -43.74 10.44
CA ALA A 896 17.74 -43.72 9.10
C ALA A 896 18.18 -42.32 8.65
N ALA A 897 17.44 -41.29 9.06
CA ALA A 897 17.72 -39.89 8.78
C ALA A 897 18.99 -39.40 9.50
N VAL A 898 19.17 -39.79 10.77
CA VAL A 898 20.35 -39.40 11.56
C VAL A 898 21.62 -40.14 11.12
N ALA A 899 21.48 -41.34 10.54
CA ALA A 899 22.61 -42.16 10.10
C ALA A 899 23.52 -41.50 9.04
N VAL A 900 23.03 -40.51 8.27
CA VAL A 900 23.86 -39.81 7.26
C VAL A 900 24.95 -38.92 7.89
N PHE A 901 24.85 -38.65 9.19
CA PHE A 901 25.82 -37.91 10.00
C PHE A 901 26.70 -38.81 10.86
N ASP A 902 26.40 -40.11 10.95
CA ASP A 902 27.19 -41.07 11.74
C ASP A 902 28.48 -41.42 10.98
N PRO A 903 29.68 -41.16 11.54
CA PRO A 903 30.95 -41.49 10.90
C PRO A 903 31.06 -42.96 10.44
N ALA A 904 30.46 -43.90 11.17
CA ALA A 904 30.53 -45.32 10.86
C ALA A 904 29.63 -45.74 9.67
N GLN A 905 28.58 -44.97 9.40
CA GLN A 905 27.57 -45.30 8.38
C GLN A 905 27.65 -44.39 7.15
N ALA A 906 28.05 -43.13 7.36
CA ALA A 906 28.13 -42.08 6.34
C ALA A 906 28.99 -42.46 5.13
N GLY A 907 30.14 -43.11 5.35
CA GLY A 907 31.08 -43.45 4.27
C GLY A 907 30.53 -44.46 3.26
N ALA A 908 29.46 -45.19 3.60
CA ALA A 908 28.79 -46.13 2.71
C ALA A 908 27.69 -45.48 1.85
N ILE A 909 27.39 -44.19 2.06
CA ILE A 909 26.29 -43.48 1.41
C ILE A 909 26.87 -42.43 0.45
N PRO A 910 26.44 -42.38 -0.83
CA PRO A 910 26.88 -41.35 -1.77
C PRO A 910 26.63 -39.93 -1.24
N LEU A 911 27.57 -39.01 -1.46
CA LEU A 911 27.49 -37.65 -0.90
C LEU A 911 26.21 -36.90 -1.32
N ALA A 912 25.77 -37.05 -2.57
CA ALA A 912 24.52 -36.43 -3.05
C ALA A 912 23.30 -36.91 -2.25
N ASP A 913 23.22 -38.21 -1.95
CA ASP A 913 22.12 -38.78 -1.16
C ASP A 913 22.16 -38.31 0.29
N ARG A 914 23.37 -38.12 0.85
CA ARG A 914 23.57 -37.56 2.19
C ARG A 914 23.10 -36.12 2.27
N ILE A 915 23.48 -35.28 1.30
CA ILE A 915 23.03 -33.88 1.20
C ILE A 915 21.51 -33.83 1.09
N ALA A 916 20.93 -34.61 0.17
CA ALA A 916 19.47 -34.64 -0.02
C ALA A 916 18.73 -35.09 1.25
N ALA A 917 19.23 -36.10 1.96
CA ALA A 917 18.66 -36.56 3.23
C ALA A 917 18.80 -35.53 4.36
N ALA A 918 19.92 -34.81 4.41
CA ALA A 918 20.14 -33.77 5.41
C ALA A 918 19.32 -32.51 5.14
N ASP A 919 19.20 -32.05 3.89
CA ASP A 919 18.30 -30.96 3.50
C ASP A 919 16.84 -31.33 3.79
N ALA A 920 16.47 -32.58 3.53
CA ALA A 920 15.15 -33.12 3.88
C ALA A 920 14.87 -33.09 5.39
N LEU A 921 15.83 -33.50 6.21
CA LEU A 921 15.73 -33.44 7.66
C LEU A 921 15.66 -31.98 8.15
N ALA A 922 16.43 -31.09 7.55
CA ALA A 922 16.45 -29.65 7.83
C ALA A 922 15.09 -28.99 7.58
N GLN A 923 14.50 -29.29 6.42
CA GLN A 923 13.18 -28.84 6.01
C GLN A 923 12.05 -29.27 6.93
N ALA A 924 12.37 -30.11 7.90
CA ALA A 924 11.39 -30.68 8.75
C ALA A 924 11.82 -30.69 10.23
N GLY A 925 12.90 -29.99 10.57
CA GLY A 925 13.32 -29.72 11.95
C GLY A 925 14.42 -30.65 12.42
N ASP A 926 15.66 -30.32 12.06
CA ASP A 926 16.86 -31.07 12.39
C ASP A 926 17.06 -31.18 13.92
N PRO A 927 16.99 -32.38 14.52
CA PRO A 927 17.07 -32.55 15.96
C PRO A 927 18.49 -32.30 16.52
N ARG A 928 19.51 -32.20 15.65
CA ARG A 928 20.89 -31.88 16.06
C ARG A 928 21.07 -30.38 16.33
N LEU A 929 20.18 -29.55 15.79
CA LEU A 929 20.25 -28.10 15.86
C LEU A 929 19.44 -27.56 17.05
N GLY A 930 19.87 -26.41 17.56
CA GLY A 930 19.30 -25.77 18.74
C GLY A 930 20.37 -25.43 19.78
N TRP A 931 20.36 -24.17 20.22
CA TRP A 931 21.41 -23.60 21.08
C TRP A 931 21.55 -24.25 22.45
N THR A 932 20.51 -24.94 22.93
CA THR A 932 20.47 -25.64 24.22
C THR A 932 20.66 -27.16 24.10
N GLN A 933 20.81 -27.70 22.89
CA GLN A 933 20.98 -29.14 22.68
C GLN A 933 22.34 -29.63 23.21
N PRO A 934 22.40 -30.83 23.82
CA PRO A 934 23.66 -31.47 24.19
C PRO A 934 24.59 -31.60 22.99
N GLY A 935 25.84 -31.18 23.12
CA GLY A 935 26.85 -31.26 22.06
C GLY A 935 26.80 -30.14 21.01
N ARG A 936 25.91 -29.14 21.13
CA ARG A 936 25.96 -27.92 20.29
C ARG A 936 27.20 -27.07 20.58
N TRP A 937 27.67 -27.07 21.83
CA TRP A 937 28.85 -26.33 22.27
C TRP A 937 29.96 -27.32 22.65
N VAL A 938 31.13 -27.18 22.03
CA VAL A 938 32.32 -27.97 22.31
C VAL A 938 33.20 -27.19 23.26
N ALA A 939 33.54 -27.77 24.41
CA ALA A 939 34.42 -27.14 25.39
C ALA A 939 35.88 -27.40 25.00
N LEU A 940 36.66 -26.34 24.88
CA LEU A 940 38.08 -26.40 24.58
C LEU A 940 38.85 -25.92 25.81
N PRO A 941 39.68 -26.77 26.44
CA PRO A 941 40.60 -26.31 27.48
C PRO A 941 41.59 -25.37 26.80
N GLY A 942 41.59 -24.10 27.20
CA GLY A 942 42.55 -23.13 26.72
C GLY A 942 43.96 -23.62 27.00
N GLY A 943 44.92 -23.12 26.23
CA GLY A 943 46.27 -23.66 26.28
C GLY A 943 47.24 -22.81 25.49
N ARG A 944 48.48 -23.28 25.42
CA ARG A 944 49.56 -22.59 24.70
C ARG A 944 49.79 -23.32 23.38
N PHE A 945 49.67 -22.61 22.26
CA PHE A 945 49.89 -23.17 20.93
C PHE A 945 50.76 -22.26 20.05
N ALA A 946 51.27 -22.84 18.96
CA ALA A 946 51.98 -22.11 17.92
C ALA A 946 51.00 -21.72 16.81
N MET A 947 50.72 -20.42 16.69
CA MET A 947 49.81 -19.81 15.73
C MET A 947 50.56 -19.32 14.50
N GLY A 948 49.95 -19.47 13.33
CA GLY A 948 50.54 -19.16 12.02
C GLY A 948 51.31 -20.31 11.39
N ALA A 949 51.85 -20.06 10.20
CA ALA A 949 52.62 -21.01 9.41
C ALA A 949 53.87 -20.37 8.76
N GLN A 950 54.83 -21.20 8.38
CA GLN A 950 56.07 -20.81 7.70
C GLN A 950 56.55 -21.88 6.72
N ARG A 951 57.22 -21.45 5.65
CA ARG A 951 57.70 -22.33 4.56
C ARG A 951 59.19 -22.65 4.58
N GLN A 952 59.92 -22.15 5.57
CA GLN A 952 61.38 -22.02 5.57
C GLN A 952 62.10 -23.21 6.22
N ASP A 953 61.62 -23.69 7.37
CA ASP A 953 62.31 -24.71 8.17
C ASP A 953 61.35 -25.81 8.62
N GLN A 954 61.48 -27.00 8.04
CA GLN A 954 60.65 -28.17 8.40
C GLN A 954 60.81 -28.62 9.85
N ALA A 955 61.93 -28.30 10.51
CA ALA A 955 62.17 -28.66 11.90
C ALA A 955 61.49 -27.71 12.90
N VAL A 956 60.94 -26.59 12.45
CA VAL A 956 60.29 -25.58 13.31
C VAL A 956 58.76 -25.74 13.27
N PRO A 957 58.05 -25.59 14.40
CA PRO A 957 56.59 -25.65 14.44
C PRO A 957 55.92 -24.73 13.41
N GLY A 958 54.80 -25.20 12.84
CA GLY A 958 54.05 -24.46 11.83
C GLY A 958 54.67 -24.54 10.43
N TYR A 959 55.55 -25.50 10.15
CA TYR A 959 56.01 -25.73 8.79
C TYR A 959 54.87 -26.17 7.86
N ASP A 960 54.64 -25.39 6.81
CA ASP A 960 53.75 -25.74 5.71
C ASP A 960 54.37 -25.23 4.39
N PRO A 961 54.68 -26.13 3.43
CA PRO A 961 55.30 -25.75 2.18
C PRO A 961 54.40 -24.88 1.28
N GLU A 962 53.10 -24.82 1.57
CA GLU A 962 52.12 -24.03 0.84
C GLU A 962 51.68 -22.77 1.62
N ALA A 963 52.30 -22.46 2.76
CA ALA A 963 51.99 -21.27 3.56
C ALA A 963 52.19 -19.96 2.77
N ASP A 964 51.20 -19.08 2.87
CA ASP A 964 51.25 -17.74 2.31
C ASP A 964 51.88 -16.73 3.30
N ASP A 965 52.42 -15.62 2.78
CA ASP A 965 53.20 -14.66 3.59
C ASP A 965 52.38 -14.01 4.73
N HIS A 966 51.06 -13.92 4.60
CA HIS A 966 50.16 -13.38 5.63
C HIS A 966 49.87 -14.36 6.79
N GLU A 967 50.29 -15.62 6.68
CA GLU A 967 50.20 -16.64 7.73
C GLU A 967 51.44 -16.61 8.65
N ALA A 968 52.47 -15.84 8.28
CA ALA A 968 53.75 -15.74 8.97
C ALA A 968 53.87 -14.39 9.75
N PRO A 969 54.74 -14.32 10.78
CA PRO A 969 55.53 -15.40 11.36
C PRO A 969 54.72 -16.29 12.33
N VAL A 970 55.23 -17.51 12.53
CA VAL A 970 54.77 -18.39 13.62
C VAL A 970 55.13 -17.76 14.97
N HIS A 971 54.15 -17.68 15.87
CA HIS A 971 54.33 -17.10 17.20
C HIS A 971 53.53 -17.87 18.26
N SER A 972 53.87 -17.65 19.53
CA SER A 972 53.27 -18.37 20.64
C SER A 972 52.06 -17.62 21.21
N VAL A 973 50.93 -18.31 21.33
CA VAL A 973 49.68 -17.77 21.86
C VAL A 973 49.20 -18.61 23.03
N THR A 974 48.67 -17.97 24.08
CA THR A 974 47.98 -18.62 25.20
C THR A 974 46.53 -18.15 25.27
N LEU A 975 45.58 -19.09 25.30
CA LEU A 975 44.13 -18.81 25.41
C LEU A 975 43.57 -19.32 26.74
N ALA A 976 42.50 -18.69 27.22
CA ALA A 976 41.70 -19.21 28.32
C ALA A 976 40.71 -20.28 27.83
N ASP A 977 40.09 -21.02 28.74
CA ASP A 977 39.01 -21.96 28.41
C ASP A 977 37.84 -21.21 27.74
N PHE A 978 37.34 -21.77 26.65
CA PHE A 978 36.16 -21.27 25.97
C PHE A 978 35.35 -22.44 25.41
N ARG A 979 34.13 -22.14 24.95
CA ARG A 979 33.36 -23.09 24.15
C ARG A 979 33.13 -22.54 22.77
N ILE A 980 33.17 -23.39 21.76
CA ILE A 980 32.87 -23.03 20.38
C ILE A 980 31.65 -23.79 19.90
N SER A 981 30.81 -23.16 19.08
CA SER A 981 29.68 -23.88 18.46
C SER A 981 30.24 -24.99 17.59
N ARG A 982 29.61 -26.17 17.65
CA ARG A 982 30.06 -27.34 16.90
C ARG A 982 30.02 -27.13 15.40
N PHE A 983 29.03 -26.39 14.92
CA PHE A 983 28.82 -26.03 13.51
C PHE A 983 28.76 -24.51 13.34
N PRO A 984 28.87 -24.01 12.09
CA PRO A 984 28.47 -22.64 11.74
C PRO A 984 27.00 -22.39 12.10
N VAL A 985 26.64 -21.10 12.17
CA VAL A 985 25.24 -20.69 12.35
C VAL A 985 24.45 -21.07 11.10
N THR A 986 23.33 -21.76 11.27
CA THR A 986 22.50 -22.18 10.13
C THR A 986 21.45 -21.14 9.75
N VAL A 987 20.89 -21.24 8.54
CA VAL A 987 19.75 -20.44 8.09
C VAL A 987 18.59 -20.51 9.08
N ALA A 988 18.23 -21.69 9.59
CA ALA A 988 17.16 -21.85 10.58
C ALA A 988 17.45 -21.10 11.89
N GLU A 989 18.70 -21.12 12.34
CA GLU A 989 19.10 -20.43 13.57
C GLU A 989 19.05 -18.90 13.37
N PHE A 990 19.50 -18.40 12.21
CA PHE A 990 19.42 -17.00 11.84
C PHE A 990 17.99 -16.51 11.58
N ALA A 991 17.14 -17.34 10.98
CA ALA A 991 15.71 -17.08 10.83
C ALA A 991 15.07 -16.84 12.20
N GLY A 992 15.44 -17.66 13.20
CA GLY A 992 14.98 -17.46 14.58
C GLY A 992 15.44 -16.14 15.21
N PHE A 993 16.49 -15.48 14.70
CA PHE A 993 16.84 -14.10 15.06
C PHE A 993 15.93 -13.12 14.33
N LEU A 994 15.78 -13.21 13.01
CA LEU A 994 14.98 -12.29 12.21
C LEU A 994 13.48 -12.31 12.57
N ASP A 995 12.95 -13.48 12.91
CA ASP A 995 11.56 -13.68 13.33
C ASP A 995 11.29 -13.12 14.74
N ASP A 996 12.33 -12.81 15.51
CA ASP A 996 12.21 -12.12 16.79
C ASP A 996 11.98 -10.62 16.53
N GLU A 997 10.90 -10.06 17.09
CA GLU A 997 10.56 -8.64 16.88
C GLU A 997 11.60 -7.68 17.46
N ASP A 998 12.40 -8.17 18.40
CA ASP A 998 13.53 -7.43 18.95
C ASP A 998 14.72 -7.40 17.97
N SER A 999 14.68 -8.08 16.80
CA SER A 999 15.85 -8.18 15.90
C SER A 999 16.31 -6.85 15.33
N ALA A 1000 15.39 -5.90 15.15
CA ALA A 1000 15.70 -4.53 14.75
C ALA A 1000 16.01 -3.60 15.94
N ASP A 1001 15.95 -4.09 17.19
CA ASP A 1001 16.24 -3.30 18.38
C ASP A 1001 17.70 -2.80 18.32
N PRO A 1002 17.94 -1.47 18.33
CA PRO A 1002 19.28 -0.89 18.28
C PRO A 1002 20.25 -1.46 19.33
N ARG A 1003 19.75 -2.01 20.44
CA ARG A 1003 20.59 -2.63 21.48
C ARG A 1003 21.40 -3.82 20.99
N TRP A 1004 20.98 -4.52 19.92
CA TRP A 1004 21.75 -5.62 19.34
C TRP A 1004 22.78 -5.13 18.32
N TRP A 1005 22.55 -3.96 17.73
CA TRP A 1005 23.37 -3.39 16.66
C TRP A 1005 24.43 -2.40 17.18
N GLN A 1006 24.89 -2.59 18.42
CA GLN A 1006 25.90 -1.69 19.02
C GLN A 1006 27.24 -1.71 18.29
N ALA A 1007 27.53 -2.79 17.56
CA ALA A 1007 28.72 -2.88 16.72
C ALA A 1007 28.61 -2.04 15.43
N GLY A 1008 27.42 -1.55 15.06
CA GLY A 1008 27.14 -0.85 13.80
C GLY A 1008 26.15 -1.62 12.91
N GLY A 1009 25.88 -1.11 11.71
CA GLY A 1009 25.08 -1.78 10.67
C GLY A 1009 23.55 -1.69 10.82
N ALA A 1010 23.04 -0.92 11.78
CA ALA A 1010 21.59 -0.70 11.99
C ALA A 1010 20.88 0.00 10.83
N ASP A 1011 21.64 0.61 9.92
CA ASP A 1011 21.17 1.23 8.68
C ASP A 1011 21.03 0.22 7.53
N GLN A 1012 21.53 -1.01 7.70
CA GLN A 1012 21.42 -2.07 6.70
C GLN A 1012 20.15 -2.90 6.90
N PRO A 1013 19.62 -3.55 5.84
CA PRO A 1013 18.54 -4.52 6.01
C PRO A 1013 18.96 -5.64 6.97
N PRO A 1014 18.12 -6.04 7.94
CA PRO A 1014 18.48 -7.08 8.91
C PRO A 1014 18.66 -8.44 8.23
N GLU A 1015 17.93 -8.68 7.13
CA GLU A 1015 18.02 -9.90 6.33
C GLU A 1015 19.32 -9.96 5.49
N PRO A 1016 19.95 -11.14 5.35
CA PRO A 1016 21.05 -11.36 4.42
C PRO A 1016 20.61 -11.17 2.96
N ASN A 1017 21.55 -11.04 2.02
CA ASN A 1017 21.15 -11.05 0.60
C ASN A 1017 20.66 -12.45 0.20
N ASP A 1018 19.68 -12.51 -0.72
CA ASP A 1018 19.08 -13.76 -1.22
C ASP A 1018 18.40 -14.60 -0.12
N TRP A 1019 17.87 -13.94 0.92
CA TRP A 1019 17.30 -14.59 2.09
C TRP A 1019 16.14 -15.55 1.78
N GLU A 1020 15.26 -15.20 0.84
CA GLU A 1020 14.13 -16.06 0.45
C GLU A 1020 14.60 -17.41 -0.12
N SER A 1021 15.62 -17.40 -0.97
CA SER A 1021 16.23 -18.62 -1.52
C SER A 1021 16.94 -19.44 -0.43
N GLN A 1022 17.63 -18.78 0.50
CA GLN A 1022 18.33 -19.46 1.60
C GLN A 1022 17.35 -20.21 2.52
N GLN A 1023 16.15 -19.68 2.78
CA GLN A 1023 15.13 -20.32 3.61
C GLN A 1023 14.68 -21.70 3.09
N ALA A 1024 14.91 -22.00 1.81
CA ALA A 1024 14.71 -23.33 1.24
C ALA A 1024 15.73 -24.37 1.73
N TYR A 1025 16.74 -24.00 2.53
CA TYR A 1025 17.77 -24.92 3.03
C TYR A 1025 18.17 -24.65 4.51
N PRO A 1026 17.31 -24.98 5.50
CA PRO A 1026 17.41 -24.46 6.86
C PRO A 1026 18.65 -24.90 7.67
N SER A 1027 19.26 -26.05 7.37
CA SER A 1027 20.45 -26.56 8.09
C SER A 1027 21.75 -26.22 7.37
N ARG A 1028 21.71 -25.49 6.24
CA ARG A 1028 22.93 -24.96 5.63
C ARG A 1028 23.41 -23.74 6.41
N PRO A 1029 24.73 -23.44 6.42
CA PRO A 1029 25.23 -22.21 7.00
C PRO A 1029 24.52 -20.99 6.40
N VAL A 1030 24.20 -20.00 7.24
CA VAL A 1030 23.74 -18.70 6.73
C VAL A 1030 24.89 -17.97 6.06
N VAL A 1031 24.66 -17.41 4.87
CA VAL A 1031 25.66 -16.70 4.07
C VAL A 1031 25.13 -15.35 3.58
N ASN A 1032 25.96 -14.60 2.84
CA ASN A 1032 25.60 -13.29 2.28
C ASN A 1032 25.22 -12.25 3.35
N LEU A 1033 25.87 -12.31 4.50
CA LEU A 1033 25.66 -11.38 5.61
C LEU A 1033 26.94 -10.62 5.96
N SER A 1034 26.76 -9.40 6.47
CA SER A 1034 27.83 -8.56 6.95
C SER A 1034 28.32 -9.00 8.32
N TRP A 1035 29.52 -8.55 8.69
CA TRP A 1035 30.07 -8.78 10.02
C TRP A 1035 29.17 -8.20 11.11
N TYR A 1036 28.52 -7.06 10.84
CA TYR A 1036 27.58 -6.42 11.76
C TYR A 1036 26.34 -7.28 12.02
N GLN A 1037 25.79 -7.92 10.98
CA GLN A 1037 24.67 -8.85 11.12
C GLN A 1037 25.04 -10.05 12.00
N ALA A 1038 26.26 -10.59 11.83
CA ALA A 1038 26.77 -11.67 12.66
C ALA A 1038 26.96 -11.25 14.13
N MET A 1039 27.48 -10.04 14.37
CA MET A 1039 27.61 -9.47 15.71
C MET A 1039 26.26 -9.22 16.38
N ALA A 1040 25.28 -8.68 15.63
CA ALA A 1040 23.92 -8.46 16.13
C ALA A 1040 23.25 -9.79 16.52
N PHE A 1041 23.43 -10.83 15.71
CA PHE A 1041 22.99 -12.18 16.05
C PHE A 1041 23.62 -12.69 17.36
N CYS A 1042 24.93 -12.54 17.54
CA CYS A 1042 25.62 -12.96 18.78
C CYS A 1042 25.10 -12.19 20.01
N ALA A 1043 24.88 -10.89 19.90
CA ALA A 1043 24.34 -10.06 20.96
C ALA A 1043 22.90 -10.49 21.33
N TRP A 1044 22.05 -10.69 20.32
CA TRP A 1044 20.69 -11.22 20.51
C TRP A 1044 20.71 -12.59 21.18
N LEU A 1045 21.56 -13.51 20.72
CA LEU A 1045 21.63 -14.86 21.25
C LEU A 1045 22.14 -14.88 22.70
N THR A 1046 23.06 -13.97 23.05
CA THR A 1046 23.45 -13.74 24.45
C THR A 1046 22.24 -13.37 25.29
N GLY A 1047 21.44 -12.39 24.85
CA GLY A 1047 20.22 -11.97 25.54
C GLY A 1047 19.18 -13.10 25.65
N LYS A 1048 19.04 -13.92 24.60
CA LYS A 1048 18.12 -15.06 24.55
C LYS A 1048 18.51 -16.17 25.53
N LEU A 1049 19.80 -16.50 25.62
CA LEU A 1049 20.30 -17.55 26.50
C LEU A 1049 20.45 -17.10 27.96
N ALA A 1050 20.50 -15.79 28.21
CA ALA A 1050 20.48 -15.18 29.53
C ALA A 1050 19.07 -15.08 30.15
N ARG A 1051 18.00 -15.42 29.42
CA ARG A 1051 16.64 -15.47 29.96
C ARG A 1051 16.37 -16.83 30.63
N PRO A 1052 15.57 -16.89 31.71
CA PRO A 1052 15.11 -18.15 32.30
C PRO A 1052 14.43 -19.04 31.26
N GLN A 1053 14.78 -20.31 31.18
CA GLN A 1053 14.15 -21.27 30.26
C GLN A 1053 13.52 -22.46 31.00
N GLY A 1054 12.41 -22.97 30.46
CA GLY A 1054 11.68 -24.11 31.01
C GLY A 1054 10.82 -23.79 32.24
N ALA A 1055 10.03 -24.78 32.69
CA ALA A 1055 9.11 -24.63 33.82
C ALA A 1055 9.80 -24.30 35.16
N GLU A 1056 11.10 -24.61 35.27
CA GLU A 1056 11.91 -24.39 36.48
C GLU A 1056 12.69 -23.05 36.45
N GLY A 1057 12.69 -22.32 35.33
CA GLY A 1057 13.31 -20.99 35.24
C GLY A 1057 14.85 -20.99 35.30
N THR A 1058 15.50 -22.08 34.89
CA THR A 1058 16.97 -22.20 34.94
C THR A 1058 17.63 -21.33 33.87
N LEU A 1059 18.68 -20.60 34.25
CA LEU A 1059 19.52 -19.86 33.30
C LEU A 1059 20.43 -20.82 32.53
N TRP A 1060 20.37 -20.77 31.20
CA TRP A 1060 21.23 -21.62 30.37
C TRP A 1060 22.64 -21.03 30.24
N LEU A 1061 22.75 -19.70 30.09
CA LEU A 1061 24.03 -19.00 30.00
C LEU A 1061 24.60 -18.74 31.41
N PRO A 1062 25.80 -19.25 31.74
CA PRO A 1062 26.45 -18.93 33.02
C PRO A 1062 26.74 -17.43 33.16
N PRO A 1063 26.64 -16.86 34.38
CA PRO A 1063 27.00 -15.47 34.62
C PRO A 1063 28.45 -15.17 34.20
N GLY A 1064 28.66 -14.03 33.53
CA GLY A 1064 29.99 -13.59 33.10
C GLY A 1064 30.47 -14.13 31.75
N LEU A 1065 29.66 -14.94 31.06
CA LEU A 1065 29.92 -15.35 29.68
C LEU A 1065 28.97 -14.66 28.70
N ALA A 1066 29.40 -14.50 27.46
CA ALA A 1066 28.60 -13.98 26.36
C ALA A 1066 28.81 -14.83 25.10
N VAL A 1067 27.83 -14.80 24.21
CA VAL A 1067 27.97 -15.31 22.85
C VAL A 1067 28.60 -14.21 21.99
N ARG A 1068 29.68 -14.53 21.29
CA ARG A 1068 30.36 -13.62 20.36
C ARG A 1068 30.97 -14.38 19.18
N LEU A 1069 31.47 -13.64 18.19
CA LEU A 1069 32.36 -14.21 17.17
C LEU A 1069 33.67 -14.71 17.82
N PRO A 1070 34.28 -15.78 17.28
CA PRO A 1070 35.61 -16.19 17.69
C PRO A 1070 36.63 -15.10 17.35
N THR A 1071 37.66 -14.95 18.18
CA THR A 1071 38.90 -14.34 17.71
C THR A 1071 39.57 -15.25 16.69
N GLU A 1072 40.42 -14.70 15.83
CA GLU A 1072 41.16 -15.50 14.87
C GLU A 1072 42.08 -16.53 15.56
N ALA A 1073 42.55 -16.20 16.78
CA ALA A 1073 43.35 -17.11 17.61
C ALA A 1073 42.53 -18.26 18.19
N GLU A 1074 41.32 -17.99 18.72
CA GLU A 1074 40.40 -19.03 19.19
C GLU A 1074 39.96 -19.95 18.05
N TRP A 1075 39.68 -19.37 16.88
CA TRP A 1075 39.32 -20.15 15.69
C TRP A 1075 40.46 -21.08 15.27
N GLU A 1076 41.68 -20.55 15.16
CA GLU A 1076 42.85 -21.35 14.78
C GLU A 1076 43.17 -22.43 15.80
N TYR A 1077 43.06 -22.11 17.10
CA TYR A 1077 43.25 -23.09 18.16
C TYR A 1077 42.24 -24.24 18.04
N ALA A 1078 40.96 -23.95 17.75
CA ALA A 1078 39.94 -24.97 17.55
C ALA A 1078 40.28 -25.90 16.36
N ALA A 1079 40.72 -25.34 15.23
CA ALA A 1079 41.11 -26.14 14.06
C ALA A 1079 42.40 -26.93 14.29
N ARG A 1080 43.46 -26.25 14.73
CA ARG A 1080 44.83 -26.73 14.72
C ARG A 1080 45.24 -27.47 16.00
N GLY A 1081 44.72 -27.02 17.14
CA GLY A 1081 45.06 -27.50 18.49
C GLY A 1081 46.55 -27.33 18.83
N GLU A 1082 46.94 -27.79 20.03
CA GLU A 1082 48.35 -27.77 20.46
C GLU A 1082 49.24 -28.67 19.60
N SER A 1083 48.67 -29.71 19.00
CA SER A 1083 49.38 -30.64 18.10
C SER A 1083 49.80 -30.01 16.78
N GLY A 1084 49.30 -28.83 16.44
CA GLY A 1084 49.73 -28.10 15.25
C GLY A 1084 49.25 -28.74 13.94
N ARG A 1085 48.01 -29.21 13.87
CA ARG A 1085 47.44 -29.85 12.68
C ARG A 1085 47.38 -28.91 11.47
N ARG A 1086 47.67 -29.42 10.27
CA ARG A 1086 47.56 -28.65 9.03
C ARG A 1086 46.10 -28.32 8.68
N TYR A 1087 45.22 -29.32 8.74
CA TYR A 1087 43.77 -29.20 8.58
C TYR A 1087 43.06 -29.58 9.90
N PRO A 1088 41.78 -29.25 10.10
CA PRO A 1088 41.06 -29.57 11.34
C PRO A 1088 41.16 -31.04 11.78
N TRP A 1089 41.13 -31.95 10.80
CA TRP A 1089 41.23 -33.40 10.99
C TRP A 1089 42.67 -33.96 11.08
N GLY A 1090 43.70 -33.14 10.83
CA GLY A 1090 45.11 -33.56 10.80
C GLY A 1090 45.85 -33.18 9.52
N ASP A 1091 46.84 -33.98 9.12
CA ASP A 1091 47.75 -33.64 8.00
C ASP A 1091 47.40 -34.36 6.69
N ALA A 1092 46.38 -35.22 6.70
CA ALA A 1092 45.90 -35.87 5.48
C ALA A 1092 45.29 -34.82 4.52
N PRO A 1093 45.51 -34.95 3.20
CA PRO A 1093 44.98 -33.99 2.24
C PRO A 1093 43.43 -33.96 2.24
N PRO A 1094 42.83 -32.81 1.87
CA PRO A 1094 41.37 -32.71 1.71
C PRO A 1094 40.83 -33.67 0.66
N ASP A 1095 39.65 -34.22 0.91
CA ASP A 1095 38.91 -35.07 -0.03
C ASP A 1095 37.39 -34.88 0.15
N ALA A 1096 36.61 -35.48 -0.75
CA ALA A 1096 35.16 -35.36 -0.78
C ALA A 1096 34.43 -35.99 0.43
N GLN A 1097 35.13 -36.68 1.34
CA GLN A 1097 34.58 -37.20 2.59
C GLN A 1097 34.86 -36.29 3.78
N ARG A 1098 35.83 -35.37 3.66
CA ARG A 1098 36.28 -34.47 4.73
C ARG A 1098 35.81 -33.02 4.57
N ALA A 1099 35.59 -32.51 3.36
CA ALA A 1099 35.20 -31.11 3.20
C ALA A 1099 34.39 -30.85 1.93
N ASN A 1100 33.58 -29.79 1.97
CA ASN A 1100 32.98 -29.18 0.78
C ASN A 1100 33.86 -28.03 0.29
N TYR A 1101 34.49 -28.20 -0.87
CA TYR A 1101 35.38 -27.23 -1.49
C TYR A 1101 35.38 -27.43 -3.02
N GLY A 1102 36.11 -26.60 -3.77
CA GLY A 1102 36.00 -26.52 -5.23
C GLY A 1102 36.15 -27.88 -5.94
N GLU A 1103 37.06 -28.72 -5.46
CA GLU A 1103 37.34 -30.04 -6.04
C GLU A 1103 36.32 -31.12 -5.64
N THR A 1104 35.49 -30.89 -4.61
CA THR A 1104 34.33 -31.74 -4.29
C THR A 1104 33.19 -31.57 -5.30
N LYS A 1105 33.17 -30.44 -6.04
CA LYS A 1105 32.23 -30.15 -7.14
C LYS A 1105 30.75 -30.16 -6.76
N VAL A 1106 30.43 -29.85 -5.49
CA VAL A 1106 29.04 -29.63 -5.06
C VAL A 1106 28.51 -28.30 -5.61
N GLY A 1107 29.34 -27.25 -5.60
CA GLY A 1107 29.03 -25.95 -6.22
C GLY A 1107 28.08 -25.06 -5.42
N HIS A 1108 27.74 -25.44 -4.19
CA HIS A 1108 26.96 -24.66 -3.23
C HIS A 1108 27.24 -25.13 -1.79
N GLU A 1109 26.75 -24.40 -0.80
CA GLU A 1109 26.81 -24.79 0.62
C GLU A 1109 26.06 -26.10 0.87
N THR A 1110 26.48 -26.85 1.89
CA THR A 1110 25.87 -28.13 2.29
C THR A 1110 25.39 -28.07 3.75
N PRO A 1111 24.42 -28.91 4.14
CA PRO A 1111 23.98 -29.02 5.53
C PRO A 1111 25.13 -29.25 6.50
N VAL A 1112 25.10 -28.58 7.65
CA VAL A 1112 26.17 -28.67 8.63
C VAL A 1112 26.35 -30.10 9.19
N GLY A 1113 27.61 -30.48 9.38
CA GLY A 1113 28.03 -31.77 9.91
C GLY A 1113 27.90 -32.92 8.92
N ILE A 1114 27.66 -32.66 7.62
CA ILE A 1114 27.58 -33.70 6.60
C ILE A 1114 28.95 -34.29 6.24
N PHE A 1115 30.06 -33.77 6.74
CA PHE A 1115 31.39 -34.36 6.56
C PHE A 1115 31.94 -34.86 7.90
N PRO A 1116 31.62 -36.09 8.33
CA PRO A 1116 32.09 -36.61 9.61
C PRO A 1116 33.62 -36.76 9.66
N GLY A 1117 34.28 -36.84 8.50
CA GLY A 1117 35.73 -36.85 8.38
C GLY A 1117 36.41 -35.50 8.65
N ASP A 1118 35.64 -34.40 8.79
CA ASP A 1118 36.15 -33.08 9.15
C ASP A 1118 36.42 -32.92 10.65
N CYS A 1119 35.97 -33.88 11.46
CA CYS A 1119 35.90 -33.72 12.90
C CYS A 1119 37.29 -33.53 13.52
N THR A 1120 37.47 -32.41 14.24
CA THR A 1120 38.61 -32.23 15.15
C THR A 1120 38.55 -33.29 16.27
N PRO A 1121 39.68 -33.62 16.94
CA PRO A 1121 39.69 -34.54 18.08
C PRO A 1121 38.72 -34.15 19.19
N ASP A 1122 38.49 -32.84 19.35
CA ASP A 1122 37.62 -32.27 20.38
C ASP A 1122 36.13 -32.27 19.98
N GLY A 1123 35.80 -32.51 18.70
CA GLY A 1123 34.42 -32.68 18.23
C GLY A 1123 33.84 -31.54 17.40
N VAL A 1124 34.63 -30.52 17.07
CA VAL A 1124 34.23 -29.39 16.19
C VAL A 1124 34.24 -29.82 14.73
N LEU A 1125 33.23 -29.39 13.98
CA LEU A 1125 32.98 -29.73 12.57
C LEU A 1125 32.75 -28.47 11.71
N ASP A 1126 32.85 -28.66 10.41
CA ASP A 1126 32.80 -27.66 9.35
C ASP A 1126 33.78 -26.49 9.58
N LEU A 1127 35.01 -26.80 9.98
CA LEU A 1127 36.09 -25.80 10.14
C LEU A 1127 36.93 -25.64 8.87
N ALA A 1128 36.78 -26.54 7.89
CA ALA A 1128 37.44 -26.45 6.60
C ALA A 1128 36.42 -26.62 5.46
N GLY A 1129 36.24 -25.54 4.68
CA GLY A 1129 35.32 -25.51 3.55
C GLY A 1129 33.88 -25.19 3.98
N ASN A 1130 32.95 -25.43 3.07
CA ASN A 1130 31.54 -25.01 3.17
C ASN A 1130 31.38 -23.48 3.15
N VAL A 1131 31.83 -22.77 4.21
CA VAL A 1131 31.81 -21.30 4.29
C VAL A 1131 33.05 -20.74 4.98
N LEU A 1132 33.52 -19.58 4.51
CA LEU A 1132 34.41 -18.71 5.25
C LEU A 1132 33.68 -18.14 6.48
N GLU A 1133 34.37 -18.02 7.61
CA GLU A 1133 33.75 -17.60 8.87
C GLU A 1133 34.30 -16.27 9.39
N TRP A 1134 33.40 -15.33 9.69
CA TRP A 1134 33.73 -14.06 10.34
C TRP A 1134 34.40 -14.26 11.70
N CYS A 1135 35.54 -13.59 11.91
CA CYS A 1135 36.20 -13.44 13.20
C CYS A 1135 36.00 -12.03 13.77
N LEU A 1136 36.24 -11.88 15.07
CA LEU A 1136 36.18 -10.59 15.77
C LEU A 1136 37.29 -9.62 15.29
N ASP A 1137 38.46 -10.17 14.95
CA ASP A 1137 39.67 -9.45 14.62
C ASP A 1137 39.56 -8.54 13.40
N VAL A 1138 40.16 -7.37 13.50
CA VAL A 1138 40.51 -6.54 12.34
C VAL A 1138 41.71 -7.15 11.62
N TYR A 1139 41.62 -7.26 10.29
CA TYR A 1139 42.75 -7.73 9.51
C TYR A 1139 43.87 -6.68 9.50
N ARG A 1140 45.00 -7.05 10.10
CA ARG A 1140 46.25 -6.28 10.06
C ARG A 1140 47.39 -7.18 9.63
N LYS A 1141 48.11 -6.71 8.62
CA LYS A 1141 49.23 -7.45 8.01
C LYS A 1141 50.36 -7.68 9.00
N GLU A 1142 50.66 -6.70 9.85
CA GLU A 1142 51.79 -6.73 10.79
C GLU A 1142 51.47 -7.45 12.12
N PHE A 1143 50.21 -7.84 12.35
CA PHE A 1143 49.73 -8.32 13.65
C PHE A 1143 50.50 -9.55 14.17
N TYR A 1144 50.82 -10.51 13.31
CA TYR A 1144 51.56 -11.70 13.72
C TYR A 1144 53.01 -11.37 14.16
N ALA A 1145 53.65 -10.38 13.51
CA ALA A 1145 54.97 -9.92 13.90
C ALA A 1145 54.94 -9.15 15.24
N GLU A 1146 53.88 -8.36 15.47
CA GLU A 1146 53.63 -7.68 16.75
C GLU A 1146 53.48 -8.70 17.89
N CYS A 1147 52.66 -9.74 17.69
CA CYS A 1147 52.48 -10.82 18.65
C CYS A 1147 53.78 -11.59 18.92
N GLN A 1148 54.58 -11.86 17.88
CA GLN A 1148 55.89 -12.50 18.04
C GLN A 1148 56.84 -11.65 18.91
N GLY A 1149 56.83 -10.32 18.74
CA GLY A 1149 57.63 -9.39 19.53
C GLY A 1149 57.31 -9.40 21.03
N GLN A 1150 56.11 -9.85 21.43
CA GLN A 1150 55.68 -10.00 22.82
C GLN A 1150 56.15 -11.32 23.46
N GLY A 1151 56.77 -12.22 22.68
CA GLY A 1151 57.18 -13.55 23.12
C GLY A 1151 56.02 -14.54 23.17
N THR A 1152 55.18 -14.46 24.22
CA THR A 1152 53.93 -15.23 24.30
C THR A 1152 52.76 -14.26 24.41
N ALA A 1153 51.99 -14.16 23.33
CA ALA A 1153 50.78 -13.33 23.32
C ALA A 1153 49.67 -14.03 24.11
N VAL A 1154 49.01 -13.31 25.02
CA VAL A 1154 47.90 -13.84 25.82
C VAL A 1154 46.59 -13.32 25.24
N ASP A 1155 45.76 -14.24 24.75
CA ASP A 1155 44.43 -13.98 24.19
C ASP A 1155 44.38 -12.83 23.16
N PRO A 1156 45.28 -12.84 22.15
CA PRO A 1156 45.48 -11.72 21.23
C PRO A 1156 44.23 -11.49 20.36
N CYS A 1157 43.90 -10.22 20.13
CA CYS A 1157 42.90 -9.82 19.16
C CYS A 1157 43.23 -8.45 18.59
N ALA A 1158 43.29 -8.35 17.26
CA ALA A 1158 43.53 -7.08 16.59
C ALA A 1158 42.27 -6.20 16.66
N THR A 1159 42.40 -4.99 17.19
CA THR A 1159 41.32 -4.00 17.30
C THR A 1159 41.47 -2.89 16.25
N GLY A 1160 40.35 -2.25 15.90
CA GLY A 1160 40.28 -1.14 14.95
C GLY A 1160 38.91 -0.48 14.99
N ASP A 1161 38.64 0.44 14.07
CA ASP A 1161 37.33 1.10 13.97
C ASP A 1161 36.27 0.22 13.29
N GLY A 1162 34.99 0.59 13.38
CA GLY A 1162 33.89 -0.21 12.83
C GLY A 1162 34.05 -0.52 11.32
N GLY A 1163 34.60 0.42 10.55
CA GLY A 1163 34.81 0.28 9.10
C GLY A 1163 36.01 -0.59 8.69
N SER A 1164 36.81 -1.08 9.63
CA SER A 1164 37.98 -1.90 9.30
C SER A 1164 37.59 -3.26 8.73
N SER A 1165 38.36 -3.75 7.74
CA SER A 1165 38.20 -5.12 7.23
C SER A 1165 38.42 -6.15 8.34
N ARG A 1166 37.62 -7.22 8.34
CA ARG A 1166 37.64 -8.26 9.38
C ARG A 1166 38.23 -9.55 8.85
N VAL A 1167 38.85 -10.32 9.73
CA VAL A 1167 39.46 -11.60 9.40
C VAL A 1167 38.38 -12.64 9.08
N LEU A 1168 38.64 -13.45 8.04
CA LEU A 1168 37.86 -14.61 7.63
C LEU A 1168 38.75 -15.87 7.69
N ARG A 1169 38.19 -16.99 8.18
CA ARG A 1169 38.89 -18.29 8.32
C ARG A 1169 38.11 -19.45 7.70
N GLY A 1170 38.77 -20.59 7.46
CA GLY A 1170 38.16 -21.88 7.11
C GLY A 1170 38.04 -22.23 5.61
N GLY A 1171 37.85 -21.23 4.75
CA GLY A 1171 37.61 -21.45 3.32
C GLY A 1171 36.16 -21.83 3.00
N ALA A 1172 35.72 -21.61 1.75
CA ALA A 1172 34.33 -21.82 1.31
C ALA A 1172 34.17 -23.01 0.36
N PHE A 1173 32.94 -23.30 -0.08
CA PHE A 1173 32.65 -24.42 -0.98
C PHE A 1173 33.28 -24.31 -2.39
N ASP A 1174 33.69 -23.12 -2.81
CA ASP A 1174 34.17 -22.81 -4.16
C ASP A 1174 35.69 -22.57 -4.25
N VAL A 1175 36.40 -22.66 -3.11
CA VAL A 1175 37.85 -22.41 -3.05
C VAL A 1175 38.67 -23.69 -3.24
N ARG A 1176 39.92 -23.52 -3.67
CA ARG A 1176 40.91 -24.60 -3.81
C ARG A 1176 41.37 -25.15 -2.46
N ALA A 1177 41.87 -26.39 -2.46
CA ALA A 1177 42.36 -27.10 -1.25
C ALA A 1177 43.33 -26.30 -0.36
N GLY A 1178 44.19 -25.46 -0.94
CA GLY A 1178 45.15 -24.65 -0.18
C GLY A 1178 44.50 -23.62 0.76
N VAL A 1179 43.26 -23.19 0.49
CA VAL A 1179 42.54 -22.21 1.32
C VAL A 1179 41.92 -22.85 2.57
N LEU A 1180 41.89 -24.18 2.65
CA LEU A 1180 41.30 -24.95 3.76
C LEU A 1180 42.24 -25.14 4.96
N ARG A 1181 43.50 -24.66 4.87
CA ARG A 1181 44.50 -24.83 5.92
C ARG A 1181 44.11 -24.06 7.17
N SER A 1182 44.40 -24.63 8.34
CA SER A 1182 44.01 -24.04 9.64
C SER A 1182 44.61 -22.64 9.88
N SER A 1183 45.79 -22.38 9.31
CA SER A 1183 46.51 -21.11 9.44
C SER A 1183 46.16 -20.08 8.35
N PHE A 1184 45.39 -20.44 7.32
CA PHE A 1184 45.07 -19.53 6.22
C PHE A 1184 44.20 -18.37 6.73
N ARG A 1185 44.55 -17.15 6.33
CA ARG A 1185 43.86 -15.92 6.73
C ARG A 1185 43.35 -15.20 5.50
N ASN A 1186 42.06 -14.92 5.48
CA ASN A 1186 41.46 -14.03 4.50
C ASN A 1186 40.87 -12.81 5.22
N TRP A 1187 40.41 -11.82 4.46
CA TRP A 1187 39.72 -10.66 5.02
C TRP A 1187 38.69 -10.11 4.04
N PHE A 1188 37.71 -9.42 4.59
CA PHE A 1188 36.71 -8.70 3.79
C PHE A 1188 36.18 -7.47 4.53
N GLU A 1189 35.60 -6.50 3.83
CA GLU A 1189 35.06 -5.30 4.47
C GLU A 1189 33.89 -5.64 5.41
N SER A 1190 33.82 -4.99 6.58
CA SER A 1190 32.84 -5.31 7.64
C SER A 1190 31.38 -5.12 7.21
N TRP A 1191 31.11 -4.23 6.25
CA TRP A 1191 29.79 -3.99 5.67
C TRP A 1191 29.44 -4.93 4.51
N GLY A 1192 30.43 -5.66 3.99
CA GLY A 1192 30.30 -6.49 2.81
C GLY A 1192 29.44 -7.74 3.03
N ARG A 1193 28.65 -8.11 2.03
CA ARG A 1193 27.76 -9.28 2.03
C ARG A 1193 28.11 -10.17 0.84
N VAL A 1194 28.93 -11.19 1.08
CA VAL A 1194 29.53 -12.01 0.01
C VAL A 1194 29.08 -13.47 0.12
N GLN A 1195 28.96 -14.11 -1.03
CA GLN A 1195 28.65 -15.52 -1.14
C GLN A 1195 29.72 -16.39 -0.49
N GLY A 1196 29.29 -17.46 0.18
CA GLY A 1196 30.19 -18.36 0.88
C GLY A 1196 30.81 -17.77 2.15
N VAL A 1197 30.39 -16.58 2.62
CA VAL A 1197 30.82 -16.01 3.90
C VAL A 1197 29.69 -16.09 4.92
N GLY A 1198 29.92 -16.87 5.98
CA GLY A 1198 29.05 -17.06 7.14
C GLY A 1198 29.79 -16.78 8.45
N PHE A 1199 29.36 -17.43 9.54
CA PHE A 1199 30.01 -17.27 10.84
C PHE A 1199 29.68 -18.42 11.81
N ARG A 1200 30.45 -18.50 12.88
CA ARG A 1200 30.17 -19.36 14.04
C ARG A 1200 30.32 -18.59 15.34
N CYS A 1201 29.89 -19.20 16.43
CA CYS A 1201 29.84 -18.54 17.74
C CYS A 1201 30.80 -19.19 18.74
N VAL A 1202 31.31 -18.39 19.67
CA VAL A 1202 31.95 -18.86 20.91
C VAL A 1202 31.16 -18.39 22.14
N LEU A 1203 31.24 -19.17 23.21
CA LEU A 1203 30.88 -18.79 24.57
C LEU A 1203 32.16 -18.56 25.35
N ALA A 1204 32.42 -17.30 25.66
CA ALA A 1204 33.64 -16.87 26.35
C ALA A 1204 33.35 -15.60 27.16
N ALA A 1205 34.36 -15.09 27.85
CA ALA A 1205 34.26 -13.79 28.50
C ALA A 1205 33.86 -12.70 27.48
N PRO A 1206 32.97 -11.77 27.85
CA PRO A 1206 32.57 -10.67 26.98
C PRO A 1206 33.78 -9.81 26.60
N ARG A 1207 33.81 -9.39 25.33
CA ARG A 1207 34.77 -8.44 24.78
C ARG A 1207 34.01 -7.25 24.23
N GLN A 1208 34.51 -6.04 24.46
CA GLN A 1208 33.98 -4.88 23.76
C GLN A 1208 34.44 -4.94 22.29
N PRO A 1209 33.54 -4.74 21.32
CA PRO A 1209 33.86 -4.79 19.90
C PRO A 1209 34.84 -3.69 19.45
#